data_AF-Q3BXW3-F1
#
_entry.id   AF-Q3BXW3-F1
#
_cell.length_a   1.000
_cell.length_b   1.000
_cell.length_c   1.000
_cell.angle_alpha   90.00
_cell.angle_beta   90.00
_cell.angle_gamma   90.00
#
_symmetry.space_group_name_H-M   'P 1'
#
loop_
_entity.id
_entity.type
_entity.pdbx_description
1 polymer ?
#
loop_
_entity_poly.entity_id
_entity_poly.type
_entity_poly.pdbx_seq_one_letter_code
_entity_poly.pdbx_strand_id
1 'polypeptide(L)'
;MPVVSLLRRSVANLPLTRKFVLLCTLLTVGVILLAMAAARLQYLDLVEARKLSVKTEVEMGLTVMQHYADKVKAGELSLEQAKEAARTTLADMRTNDGVDYFFIVDPQMRILMHPKRPVGTDMTDYKSDAGQYVYRDIKTAIDSGDGFSYYDAPKPGKKEQLPKISYAKTFPAWNWVLVMGVYAEDIQVQAWGFTRTLTLIGGALVALVIGLCWLIASAMAAPLRAASRTAEAIASGRFDNDIRVESRDETGQLMHSMQQMQTQLQRFNGEMQTMIRLQQGENIAHRIPEDFPGDYGTLAHGVNTVVFEHLDAINEAMDVMSDYGRGDLRRDMRRLPGQRAALHQALDTVKENLSAINSDIARLADAAARGDFSARGDQSHYQFAFAEMVQALNRLMQQADAGLDDVGRIMAAIADGDLSQRVESHYEGAFGRLADAANRTAIQLTSIVQGIQHSAEMINTAAGEIASGNADLSTRTEHQAANLEETAASMEELTSTVRQNADNARQANQLVKGTGDVAESGGRVVQEVVSTMQAITQSSARISDIIGVIDGIAFQTNILALNAAVEAARAGEQGRGFAVVATEVRALAQRSAGAAKEIKQLISDSVEKVAQGSELVQQAGSTMTEVVSSVKRVTDIMAEITAASTEQSAGIEQVSTTVMQLDEMTQQNAALVEEATAAARSMEDQAADLTRAVAVFRLTSDAGTPPVRGATNALAATKPAAAKHAVHEHRRRA
;
A
#
# COMPACT_ATOMS: atom_id res chain seq x y z
N MET A 1 -6.23 51.01 -106.26
CA MET A 1 -4.99 51.39 -105.53
C MET A 1 -4.30 52.73 -105.94
N PRO A 2 -4.87 53.65 -106.75
CA PRO A 2 -4.35 55.03 -106.81
C PRO A 2 -4.93 55.93 -105.70
N VAL A 3 -6.06 55.53 -105.11
CA VAL A 3 -6.78 56.29 -104.08
C VAL A 3 -6.01 56.33 -102.74
N VAL A 4 -5.39 55.21 -102.35
CA VAL A 4 -4.64 55.11 -101.07
C VAL A 4 -3.34 55.94 -101.12
N SER A 5 -2.66 56.01 -102.27
CA SER A 5 -1.44 56.82 -102.41
C SER A 5 -1.73 58.32 -102.57
N LEU A 6 -2.81 58.69 -103.27
CA LEU A 6 -3.33 60.06 -103.31
C LEU A 6 -3.79 60.52 -101.92
N LEU A 7 -4.58 59.71 -101.20
CA LEU A 7 -4.97 59.97 -99.81
C LEU A 7 -3.74 60.07 -98.89
N ARG A 8 -2.74 59.21 -99.05
CA ARG A 8 -1.52 59.28 -98.23
C ARG A 8 -0.72 60.55 -98.49
N ARG A 9 -0.58 61.03 -99.72
CA ARG A 9 0.10 62.30 -100.02
C ARG A 9 -0.69 63.52 -99.55
N SER A 10 -2.00 63.52 -99.79
CA SER A 10 -2.89 64.59 -99.32
C SER A 10 -2.95 64.65 -97.79
N VAL A 11 -2.92 63.49 -97.11
CA VAL A 11 -2.80 63.43 -95.65
C VAL A 11 -1.39 63.83 -95.21
N ALA A 12 -0.31 63.34 -95.83
CA ALA A 12 1.07 63.60 -95.39
C ALA A 12 1.44 65.10 -95.30
N ASN A 13 1.04 65.90 -96.29
CA ASN A 13 1.36 67.34 -96.34
C ASN A 13 0.44 68.23 -95.49
N LEU A 14 -0.57 67.67 -94.81
CA LEU A 14 -1.39 68.42 -93.87
C LEU A 14 -0.65 68.63 -92.53
N PRO A 15 -0.75 69.83 -91.92
CA PRO A 15 -0.22 70.08 -90.58
C PRO A 15 -0.87 69.14 -89.57
N LEU A 16 -0.11 68.80 -88.52
CA LEU A 16 -0.42 67.75 -87.55
C LEU A 16 -1.84 67.86 -86.96
N THR A 17 -2.32 69.09 -86.75
CA THR A 17 -3.62 69.39 -86.16
C THR A 17 -4.82 68.90 -86.98
N ARG A 18 -4.78 68.96 -88.31
CA ARG A 18 -5.89 68.53 -89.18
C ARG A 18 -6.02 67.01 -89.29
N LYS A 19 -4.93 66.27 -89.09
CA LYS A 19 -4.93 64.79 -89.06
C LYS A 19 -5.64 64.26 -87.81
N PHE A 20 -5.50 64.97 -86.70
CA PHE A 20 -5.98 64.53 -85.39
C PHE A 20 -7.51 64.50 -85.29
N VAL A 21 -8.21 65.48 -85.86
CA VAL A 21 -9.68 65.58 -85.80
C VAL A 21 -10.39 64.39 -86.48
N LEU A 22 -9.84 63.90 -87.60
CA LEU A 22 -10.41 62.77 -88.35
C LEU A 22 -10.33 61.44 -87.57
N LEU A 23 -9.28 61.25 -86.77
CA LEU A 23 -9.06 60.04 -85.97
C LEU A 23 -10.09 59.94 -84.83
N CYS A 24 -10.42 61.06 -84.19
CA CYS A 24 -11.28 61.10 -83.00
C CYS A 24 -12.75 60.74 -83.26
N THR A 25 -13.25 60.99 -84.47
CA THR A 25 -14.64 60.66 -84.85
C THR A 25 -14.86 59.15 -84.99
N LEU A 26 -13.83 58.41 -85.40
CA LEU A 26 -13.90 56.93 -85.52
C LEU A 26 -13.88 56.24 -84.15
N LEU A 27 -13.09 56.76 -83.20
CA LEU A 27 -12.96 56.19 -81.85
C LEU A 27 -14.26 56.26 -81.04
N THR A 28 -15.00 57.36 -81.15
CA THR A 28 -16.25 57.56 -80.38
C THR A 28 -17.36 56.58 -80.77
N VAL A 29 -17.46 56.21 -82.06
CA VAL A 29 -18.40 55.18 -82.52
C VAL A 29 -18.07 53.80 -81.96
N GLY A 30 -16.77 53.47 -81.84
CA GLY A 30 -16.33 52.18 -81.30
C GLY A 30 -16.69 51.96 -79.83
N VAL A 31 -16.58 53.00 -78.99
CA VAL A 31 -16.90 52.93 -77.56
C VAL A 31 -18.37 52.60 -77.32
N ILE A 32 -19.28 53.15 -78.13
CA ILE A 32 -20.72 52.94 -77.99
C ILE A 32 -21.09 51.46 -78.25
N LEU A 33 -20.51 50.84 -79.28
CA LEU A 33 -20.76 49.43 -79.61
C LEU A 33 -20.24 48.47 -78.52
N LEU A 34 -19.09 48.78 -77.92
CA LEU A 34 -18.49 48.01 -76.83
C LEU A 34 -19.35 48.02 -75.57
N ALA A 35 -19.91 49.18 -75.19
CA ALA A 35 -20.78 49.29 -74.02
C ALA A 35 -22.05 48.44 -74.15
N MET A 36 -22.64 48.40 -75.36
CA MET A 36 -23.81 47.55 -75.64
C MET A 36 -23.49 46.05 -75.49
N ALA A 37 -22.32 45.62 -75.98
CA ALA A 37 -21.89 44.21 -75.85
C ALA A 37 -21.67 43.81 -74.39
N ALA A 38 -21.02 44.66 -73.59
CA ALA A 38 -20.75 44.40 -72.18
C ALA A 38 -22.03 44.29 -71.34
N ALA A 39 -23.02 45.15 -71.57
CA ALA A 39 -24.31 45.06 -70.88
C ALA A 39 -25.03 43.72 -71.16
N ARG A 40 -24.92 43.21 -72.40
CA ARG A 40 -25.50 41.91 -72.77
C ARG A 40 -24.80 40.74 -72.11
N LEU A 41 -23.47 40.75 -72.04
CA LEU A 41 -22.67 39.69 -71.40
C LEU A 41 -22.98 39.60 -69.90
N GLN A 42 -23.05 40.74 -69.20
CA GLN A 42 -23.35 40.76 -67.77
C GLN A 42 -24.70 40.13 -67.42
N TYR A 43 -25.71 40.33 -68.27
CA TYR A 43 -27.02 39.71 -68.07
C TYR A 43 -26.94 38.18 -68.20
N LEU A 44 -26.17 37.68 -69.16
CA LEU A 44 -25.98 36.25 -69.36
C LEU A 44 -25.24 35.61 -68.16
N ASP A 45 -24.19 36.27 -67.66
CA ASP A 45 -23.43 35.78 -66.50
C ASP A 45 -24.30 35.66 -65.24
N LEU A 46 -25.19 36.63 -64.98
CA LEU A 46 -26.10 36.58 -63.82
C LEU A 46 -27.10 35.42 -63.92
N VAL A 47 -27.60 35.11 -65.12
CA VAL A 47 -28.47 33.96 -65.35
C VAL A 47 -27.71 32.66 -65.13
N GLU A 48 -26.49 32.56 -65.63
CA GLU A 48 -25.65 31.36 -65.49
C GLU A 48 -25.27 31.10 -64.02
N ALA A 49 -24.92 32.14 -63.26
CA ALA A 49 -24.69 32.05 -61.83
C ALA A 49 -25.92 31.52 -61.08
N ARG A 50 -27.14 31.98 -61.46
CA ARG A 50 -28.38 31.48 -60.86
C ARG A 50 -28.63 30.01 -61.20
N LYS A 51 -28.40 29.59 -62.45
CA LYS A 51 -28.49 28.18 -62.85
C LYS A 51 -27.61 27.31 -61.95
N LEU A 52 -26.34 27.70 -61.77
CA LEU A 52 -25.40 26.93 -60.96
C LEU A 52 -25.88 26.77 -59.50
N SER A 53 -26.38 27.85 -58.89
CA SER A 53 -26.91 27.81 -57.51
C SER A 53 -28.02 26.78 -57.34
N VAL A 54 -29.04 26.79 -58.21
CA VAL A 54 -30.19 25.87 -58.13
C VAL A 54 -29.75 24.42 -58.30
N LYS A 55 -28.83 24.18 -59.24
CA LYS A 55 -28.29 22.85 -59.48
C LYS A 55 -27.57 22.30 -58.24
N THR A 56 -26.74 23.11 -57.59
CA THR A 56 -26.04 22.72 -56.36
C THR A 56 -27.04 22.33 -55.26
N GLU A 57 -28.12 23.09 -55.08
CA GLU A 57 -29.14 22.78 -54.07
C GLU A 57 -29.85 21.44 -54.34
N VAL A 58 -30.19 21.13 -55.58
CA VAL A 58 -30.74 19.82 -55.95
C VAL A 58 -29.75 18.69 -55.75
N GLU A 59 -28.46 18.91 -56.04
CA GLU A 59 -27.42 17.90 -55.78
C GLU A 59 -27.22 17.63 -54.28
N MET A 60 -27.36 18.65 -53.43
CA MET A 60 -27.42 18.45 -51.98
C MET A 60 -28.65 17.61 -51.58
N GLY A 61 -29.83 17.90 -52.14
CA GLY A 61 -31.02 17.11 -51.88
C GLY A 61 -30.90 15.65 -52.34
N LEU A 62 -30.23 15.39 -53.48
CA LEU A 62 -29.91 14.04 -53.93
C LEU A 62 -28.96 13.32 -52.96
N THR A 63 -28.03 14.04 -52.33
CA THR A 63 -27.13 13.47 -51.32
C THR A 63 -27.89 13.01 -50.08
N VAL A 64 -28.94 13.75 -49.68
CA VAL A 64 -29.86 13.33 -48.62
C VAL A 64 -30.59 12.04 -49.01
N MET A 65 -31.10 11.96 -50.25
CA MET A 65 -31.73 10.72 -50.74
C MET A 65 -30.74 9.55 -50.78
N GLN A 66 -29.49 9.79 -51.19
CA GLN A 66 -28.43 8.80 -51.21
C GLN A 66 -28.11 8.29 -49.81
N HIS A 67 -28.02 9.17 -48.80
CA HIS A 67 -27.82 8.77 -47.41
C HIS A 67 -28.87 7.76 -46.93
N TYR A 68 -30.15 8.01 -47.23
CA TYR A 68 -31.22 7.08 -46.86
C TYR A 68 -31.23 5.81 -47.73
N ALA A 69 -30.87 5.90 -49.01
CA ALA A 69 -30.71 4.71 -49.86
C ALA A 69 -29.58 3.79 -49.36
N ASP A 70 -28.50 4.35 -48.83
CA ASP A 70 -27.39 3.58 -48.27
C ASP A 70 -27.79 2.91 -46.94
N LYS A 71 -28.63 3.54 -46.12
CA LYS A 71 -29.22 2.89 -44.93
C LYS A 71 -30.10 1.68 -45.27
N VAL A 72 -30.77 1.69 -46.44
CA VAL A 72 -31.50 0.50 -46.93
C VAL A 72 -30.53 -0.62 -47.30
N LYS A 73 -29.42 -0.31 -47.98
CA LYS A 73 -28.39 -1.31 -48.31
C LYS A 73 -27.73 -1.90 -47.06
N ALA A 74 -27.56 -1.10 -46.01
CA ALA A 74 -27.06 -1.54 -44.71
C ALA A 74 -28.09 -2.36 -43.90
N GLY A 75 -29.34 -2.44 -44.34
CA GLY A 75 -30.43 -3.15 -43.65
C GLY A 75 -31.01 -2.41 -42.44
N GLU A 76 -30.59 -1.16 -42.20
CA GLU A 76 -31.05 -0.34 -41.06
C GLU A 76 -32.48 0.16 -41.22
N LEU A 77 -32.92 0.35 -42.47
CA LEU A 77 -34.27 0.80 -42.81
C LEU A 77 -34.83 -0.05 -43.94
N SER A 78 -36.14 -0.32 -43.90
CA SER A 78 -36.84 -0.82 -45.08
C SER A 78 -36.87 0.25 -46.18
N LEU A 79 -36.98 -0.18 -47.44
CA LEU A 79 -37.04 0.73 -48.58
C LEU A 79 -38.15 1.79 -48.44
N GLU A 80 -39.32 1.40 -47.92
CA GLU A 80 -40.45 2.31 -47.71
C GLU A 80 -40.20 3.30 -46.57
N GLN A 81 -39.58 2.86 -45.47
CA GLN A 81 -39.19 3.76 -44.37
C GLN A 81 -38.13 4.78 -44.81
N ALA A 82 -37.15 4.35 -45.61
CA ALA A 82 -36.11 5.25 -46.13
C ALA A 82 -36.65 6.28 -47.13
N LYS A 83 -37.55 5.84 -48.01
CA LYS A 83 -38.28 6.74 -48.92
C LYS A 83 -39.11 7.77 -48.16
N GLU A 84 -39.81 7.35 -47.12
CA GLU A 84 -40.59 8.27 -46.28
C GLU A 84 -39.69 9.25 -45.52
N ALA A 85 -38.62 8.77 -44.89
CA ALA A 85 -37.67 9.62 -44.18
C ALA A 85 -37.03 10.66 -45.12
N ALA A 86 -36.61 10.25 -46.31
CA ALA A 86 -36.05 11.17 -47.31
C ALA A 86 -37.07 12.23 -47.75
N ARG A 87 -38.34 11.87 -47.94
CA ARG A 87 -39.40 12.86 -48.24
C ARG A 87 -39.57 13.86 -47.10
N THR A 88 -39.64 13.39 -45.87
CA THR A 88 -39.79 14.28 -44.71
C THR A 88 -38.62 15.24 -44.59
N THR A 89 -37.38 14.74 -44.66
CA THR A 89 -36.18 15.59 -44.59
C THR A 89 -36.15 16.62 -45.71
N LEU A 90 -36.43 16.22 -46.96
CA LEU A 90 -36.43 17.15 -48.09
C LEU A 90 -37.60 18.15 -48.03
N ALA A 91 -38.73 17.79 -47.44
CA ALA A 91 -39.86 18.70 -47.24
C ALA A 91 -39.56 19.81 -46.21
N ASP A 92 -38.70 19.51 -45.23
CA ASP A 92 -38.22 20.45 -44.21
C ASP A 92 -37.07 21.33 -44.70
N MET A 93 -36.30 20.88 -45.70
CA MET A 93 -35.23 21.66 -46.34
C MET A 93 -35.78 22.75 -47.27
N ARG A 94 -36.42 23.78 -46.70
CA ARG A 94 -36.87 24.97 -47.44
C ARG A 94 -35.93 26.13 -47.22
N THR A 95 -35.55 26.79 -48.32
CA THR A 95 -34.67 27.97 -48.32
C THR A 95 -35.49 29.22 -48.63
N ASN A 96 -34.89 30.39 -48.39
CA ASN A 96 -35.48 31.69 -48.72
C ASN A 96 -36.87 31.92 -48.08
N ASP A 97 -36.93 31.89 -46.74
CA ASP A 97 -38.16 32.05 -45.94
C ASP A 97 -39.31 31.10 -46.34
N GLY A 98 -38.97 29.88 -46.77
CA GLY A 98 -39.93 28.85 -47.16
C GLY A 98 -40.47 28.99 -48.58
N VAL A 99 -39.94 29.93 -49.38
CA VAL A 99 -40.36 30.21 -50.75
C VAL A 99 -39.77 29.22 -51.75
N ASP A 100 -38.52 28.82 -51.52
CA ASP A 100 -37.79 27.87 -52.34
C ASP A 100 -37.86 26.48 -51.67
N TYR A 101 -38.30 25.48 -52.42
CA TYR A 101 -38.64 24.18 -51.88
C TYR A 101 -38.36 23.07 -52.89
N PHE A 102 -38.03 21.89 -52.35
CA PHE A 102 -37.96 20.66 -53.12
C PHE A 102 -39.34 20.07 -53.36
N PHE A 103 -39.50 19.44 -54.52
CA PHE A 103 -40.58 18.52 -54.78
C PHE A 103 -40.05 17.32 -55.56
N ILE A 104 -40.69 16.18 -55.38
CA ILE A 104 -40.29 14.92 -55.99
C ILE A 104 -41.43 14.46 -56.86
N VAL A 105 -41.10 14.01 -58.06
CA VAL A 105 -42.03 13.37 -58.99
C VAL A 105 -41.49 12.02 -59.45
N ASP A 106 -42.39 11.15 -59.92
CA ASP A 106 -41.98 9.95 -60.64
C ASP A 106 -41.61 10.30 -62.11
N PRO A 107 -41.06 9.34 -62.89
CA PRO A 107 -40.67 9.60 -64.28
C PRO A 107 -41.85 9.95 -65.22
N GLN A 108 -43.09 9.67 -64.79
CA GLN A 108 -44.33 10.04 -65.45
C GLN A 108 -44.87 11.39 -64.96
N MET A 109 -44.07 12.16 -64.21
CA MET A 109 -44.42 13.48 -63.68
C MET A 109 -45.60 13.46 -62.69
N ARG A 110 -45.81 12.35 -61.98
CA ARG A 110 -46.76 12.30 -60.86
C ARG A 110 -46.08 12.72 -59.57
N ILE A 111 -46.80 13.50 -58.76
CA ILE A 111 -46.25 14.01 -57.50
C ILE A 111 -45.99 12.87 -56.51
N LEU A 112 -44.75 12.77 -56.01
CA LEU A 112 -44.37 11.89 -54.90
C LEU A 112 -44.17 12.67 -53.59
N MET A 113 -43.79 13.94 -53.69
CA MET A 113 -43.67 14.90 -52.59
C MET A 113 -43.83 16.31 -53.15
N HIS A 114 -44.76 17.11 -52.63
CA HIS A 114 -44.86 18.54 -52.98
C HIS A 114 -45.55 19.29 -51.84
N PRO A 115 -45.12 20.51 -51.47
CA PRO A 115 -45.69 21.24 -50.34
C PRO A 115 -47.16 21.69 -50.49
N LYS A 116 -47.77 21.52 -51.67
CA LYS A 116 -49.10 22.07 -52.01
C LYS A 116 -49.95 21.16 -52.89
N ARG A 117 -49.35 20.12 -53.48
CA ARG A 117 -50.04 19.22 -54.42
C ARG A 117 -50.15 17.85 -53.77
N PRO A 118 -51.32 17.19 -53.85
CA PRO A 118 -51.48 15.87 -53.26
C PRO A 118 -50.62 14.83 -54.00
N VAL A 119 -50.11 13.85 -53.25
CA VAL A 119 -49.33 12.74 -53.79
C VAL A 119 -50.16 11.92 -54.78
N GLY A 120 -49.56 11.49 -55.89
CA GLY A 120 -50.19 10.75 -56.98
C GLY A 120 -50.79 11.61 -58.09
N THR A 121 -50.87 12.94 -57.91
CA THR A 121 -51.42 13.86 -58.93
C THR A 121 -50.55 13.84 -60.19
N ASP A 122 -51.15 13.57 -61.35
CA ASP A 122 -50.48 13.64 -62.66
C ASP A 122 -50.35 15.11 -63.11
N MET A 123 -49.11 15.57 -63.30
CA MET A 123 -48.83 16.96 -63.65
C MET A 123 -48.37 17.13 -65.10
N THR A 124 -48.42 16.08 -65.93
CA THR A 124 -47.85 16.08 -67.29
C THR A 124 -48.40 17.21 -68.18
N ASP A 125 -49.69 17.52 -68.06
CA ASP A 125 -50.37 18.58 -68.81
C ASP A 125 -50.57 19.88 -68.00
N TYR A 126 -49.94 19.98 -66.82
CA TYR A 126 -50.03 21.17 -66.01
C TYR A 126 -49.39 22.36 -66.72
N LYS A 127 -50.16 23.45 -66.82
CA LYS A 127 -49.69 24.74 -67.30
C LYS A 127 -49.58 25.74 -66.15
N SER A 128 -48.56 26.58 -66.18
CA SER A 128 -48.53 27.81 -65.38
C SER A 128 -49.64 28.76 -65.84
N ASP A 129 -49.94 29.78 -65.04
CA ASP A 129 -50.93 30.81 -65.41
C ASP A 129 -50.49 31.62 -66.66
N ALA A 130 -49.19 31.60 -66.98
CA ALA A 130 -48.62 32.13 -68.23
C ALA A 130 -48.77 31.17 -69.43
N GLY A 131 -49.41 30.00 -69.25
CA GLY A 131 -49.70 29.03 -70.30
C GLY A 131 -48.57 28.04 -70.62
N GLN A 132 -47.47 28.04 -69.87
CA GLN A 132 -46.28 27.22 -70.12
C GLN A 132 -46.38 25.84 -69.46
N TYR A 133 -45.94 24.77 -70.12
CA TYR A 133 -46.02 23.40 -69.59
C TYR A 133 -44.88 23.09 -68.63
N VAL A 134 -45.05 23.42 -67.36
CA VAL A 134 -43.98 23.34 -66.35
C VAL A 134 -43.36 21.95 -66.22
N TYR A 135 -44.16 20.91 -65.98
CA TYR A 135 -43.64 19.57 -65.69
C TYR A 135 -43.18 18.83 -66.96
N ARG A 136 -43.77 19.15 -68.11
CA ARG A 136 -43.30 18.65 -69.41
C ARG A 136 -41.94 19.24 -69.76
N ASP A 137 -41.73 20.52 -69.47
CA ASP A 137 -40.47 21.19 -69.72
C ASP A 137 -39.40 20.67 -68.75
N ILE A 138 -39.75 20.41 -67.49
CA ILE A 138 -38.88 19.70 -66.53
C ILE A 138 -38.49 18.32 -67.09
N LYS A 139 -39.46 17.53 -67.56
CA LYS A 139 -39.18 16.22 -68.16
C LYS A 139 -38.23 16.33 -69.36
N THR A 140 -38.52 17.26 -70.27
CA THR A 140 -37.71 17.50 -71.47
C THR A 140 -36.31 17.97 -71.11
N ALA A 141 -36.17 18.77 -70.05
CA ALA A 141 -34.88 19.23 -69.55
C ALA A 141 -34.04 18.07 -68.99
N ILE A 142 -34.65 17.12 -68.29
CA ILE A 142 -33.96 15.93 -67.81
C ILE A 142 -33.56 15.03 -68.98
N ASP A 143 -34.49 14.79 -69.93
CA ASP A 143 -34.25 13.94 -71.09
C ASP A 143 -33.13 14.50 -72.00
N SER A 144 -33.00 15.82 -72.08
CA SER A 144 -31.93 16.49 -72.85
C SER A 144 -30.58 16.56 -72.12
N GLY A 145 -30.57 16.31 -70.80
CA GLY A 145 -29.37 16.27 -69.97
C GLY A 145 -28.95 17.60 -69.33
N ASP A 146 -29.50 18.76 -69.72
CA ASP A 146 -29.19 20.04 -69.05
C ASP A 146 -29.94 20.18 -67.71
N GLY A 147 -31.09 19.52 -67.54
CA GLY A 147 -31.86 19.48 -66.29
C GLY A 147 -32.53 20.81 -65.90
N PHE A 148 -32.30 21.91 -66.62
CA PHE A 148 -32.90 23.21 -66.35
C PHE A 148 -34.18 23.48 -67.15
N SER A 149 -35.20 23.98 -66.46
CA SER A 149 -36.45 24.45 -67.07
C SER A 149 -36.77 25.88 -66.62
N TYR A 150 -37.31 26.68 -67.54
CA TYR A 150 -37.61 28.09 -67.32
C TYR A 150 -39.10 28.33 -67.52
N TYR A 151 -39.75 28.87 -66.50
CA TYR A 151 -41.17 29.19 -66.58
C TYR A 151 -41.51 30.28 -65.58
N ASP A 152 -42.60 30.98 -65.83
CA ASP A 152 -43.13 31.93 -64.87
C ASP A 152 -44.06 31.21 -63.89
N ALA A 153 -43.89 31.51 -62.61
CA ALA A 153 -44.77 31.00 -61.56
C ALA A 153 -44.98 32.04 -60.47
N PRO A 154 -46.10 31.99 -59.75
CA PRO A 154 -46.32 32.89 -58.64
C PRO A 154 -45.60 32.44 -57.39
N LYS A 155 -45.02 33.40 -56.65
CA LYS A 155 -44.51 33.15 -55.29
C LYS A 155 -45.63 32.65 -54.37
N PRO A 156 -45.34 31.77 -53.39
CA PRO A 156 -46.35 31.31 -52.45
C PRO A 156 -47.13 32.47 -51.80
N GLY A 157 -48.46 32.49 -51.98
CA GLY A 157 -49.34 33.52 -51.41
C GLY A 157 -49.51 34.79 -52.25
N LYS A 158 -48.79 34.94 -53.37
CA LYS A 158 -48.94 36.07 -54.32
C LYS A 158 -49.55 35.59 -55.65
N LYS A 159 -50.11 36.51 -56.43
CA LYS A 159 -50.68 36.24 -57.78
C LYS A 159 -49.75 36.63 -58.94
N GLU A 160 -48.70 37.41 -58.64
CA GLU A 160 -47.76 37.93 -59.64
C GLU A 160 -46.90 36.80 -60.21
N GLN A 161 -46.85 36.70 -61.54
CA GLN A 161 -46.05 35.70 -62.24
C GLN A 161 -44.61 36.20 -62.33
N LEU A 162 -43.69 35.43 -61.79
CA LEU A 162 -42.28 35.80 -61.72
C LEU A 162 -41.43 34.75 -62.42
N PRO A 163 -40.38 35.17 -63.15
CA PRO A 163 -39.46 34.24 -63.80
C PRO A 163 -38.87 33.28 -62.79
N LYS A 164 -39.00 31.99 -63.07
CA LYS A 164 -38.49 30.93 -62.22
C LYS A 164 -37.56 30.01 -63.00
N ILE A 165 -36.41 29.73 -62.42
CA ILE A 165 -35.44 28.79 -62.96
C ILE A 165 -35.48 27.56 -62.07
N SER A 166 -35.74 26.40 -62.67
CA SER A 166 -35.79 25.14 -61.95
C SER A 166 -34.74 24.20 -62.49
N TYR A 167 -34.19 23.38 -61.61
CA TYR A 167 -33.32 22.28 -61.95
C TYR A 167 -33.93 20.98 -61.46
N ALA A 168 -33.84 19.96 -62.28
CA ALA A 168 -34.35 18.64 -61.98
C ALA A 168 -33.31 17.58 -62.32
N LYS A 169 -33.23 16.55 -61.47
CA LYS A 169 -32.31 15.44 -61.68
C LYS A 169 -32.88 14.15 -61.10
N THR A 170 -32.76 13.08 -61.87
CA THR A 170 -33.23 11.75 -61.48
C THR A 170 -32.27 11.13 -60.47
N PHE A 171 -32.82 10.63 -59.38
CA PHE A 171 -32.19 9.73 -58.43
C PHE A 171 -32.43 8.27 -58.85
N PRO A 172 -31.45 7.59 -59.47
CA PRO A 172 -31.71 6.33 -60.17
C PRO A 172 -32.13 5.19 -59.25
N ALA A 173 -31.63 5.15 -58.01
CA ALA A 173 -31.88 4.04 -57.09
C ALA A 173 -33.36 3.86 -56.77
N TRP A 174 -34.14 4.94 -56.77
CA TRP A 174 -35.59 4.91 -56.50
C TRP A 174 -36.44 5.34 -57.70
N ASN A 175 -35.78 5.68 -58.81
CA ASN A 175 -36.42 6.24 -60.01
C ASN A 175 -37.25 7.50 -59.69
N TRP A 176 -36.76 8.31 -58.75
CA TRP A 176 -37.41 9.54 -58.32
C TRP A 176 -36.74 10.72 -59.00
N VAL A 177 -37.50 11.71 -59.42
CA VAL A 177 -36.96 12.97 -59.94
C VAL A 177 -37.08 14.01 -58.86
N LEU A 178 -35.94 14.48 -58.35
CA LEU A 178 -35.89 15.59 -57.42
C LEU A 178 -35.82 16.89 -58.20
N VAL A 179 -36.70 17.83 -57.86
CA VAL A 179 -36.79 19.13 -58.51
C VAL A 179 -36.77 20.23 -57.47
N MET A 180 -36.08 21.31 -57.78
CA MET A 180 -36.17 22.58 -57.07
C MET A 180 -36.17 23.71 -58.08
N GLY A 181 -36.86 24.79 -57.76
CA GLY A 181 -36.72 26.02 -58.54
C GLY A 181 -36.72 27.25 -57.66
N VAL A 182 -36.00 28.27 -58.13
CA VAL A 182 -35.85 29.58 -57.48
C VAL A 182 -36.32 30.69 -58.41
N TYR A 183 -36.77 31.79 -57.83
CA TYR A 183 -37.18 32.98 -58.58
C TYR A 183 -35.96 33.78 -59.05
N ALA A 184 -36.07 34.36 -60.24
CA ALA A 184 -35.00 35.07 -60.96
C ALA A 184 -35.36 36.54 -61.28
N GLU A 185 -36.29 37.13 -60.52
CA GLU A 185 -36.74 38.52 -60.68
C GLU A 185 -35.63 39.55 -60.38
N ASP A 186 -34.73 39.21 -59.46
CA ASP A 186 -33.61 40.05 -59.03
C ASP A 186 -32.54 40.20 -60.12
N ILE A 187 -32.41 39.21 -61.01
CA ILE A 187 -31.46 39.23 -62.13
C ILE A 187 -31.72 40.42 -63.05
N GLN A 188 -32.98 40.69 -63.39
CA GLN A 188 -33.30 41.83 -64.24
C GLN A 188 -32.99 43.14 -63.51
N VAL A 189 -33.42 43.29 -62.27
CA VAL A 189 -33.18 44.51 -61.47
C VAL A 189 -31.67 44.81 -61.36
N GLN A 190 -30.86 43.78 -61.14
CA GLN A 190 -29.41 43.92 -61.03
C GLN A 190 -28.75 44.27 -62.37
N ALA A 191 -29.19 43.66 -63.47
CA ALA A 191 -28.69 43.99 -64.82
C ALA A 191 -29.02 45.42 -65.25
N TRP A 192 -30.20 45.93 -64.88
CA TRP A 192 -30.58 47.32 -65.14
C TRP A 192 -29.70 48.32 -64.38
N GLY A 193 -29.34 48.02 -63.12
CA GLY A 193 -28.41 48.83 -62.34
C GLY A 193 -27.02 48.93 -63.00
N PHE A 194 -26.51 47.81 -63.51
CA PHE A 194 -25.23 47.77 -64.23
C PHE A 194 -25.27 48.57 -65.53
N THR A 195 -26.31 48.37 -66.36
CA THR A 195 -26.46 49.04 -67.66
C THR A 195 -26.58 50.56 -67.51
N ARG A 196 -27.31 51.05 -66.50
CA ARG A 196 -27.40 52.48 -66.19
C ARG A 196 -26.05 53.09 -65.85
N THR A 197 -25.26 52.39 -65.05
CA THR A 197 -23.92 52.83 -64.64
C THR A 197 -22.97 52.86 -65.83
N LEU A 198 -22.98 51.82 -66.67
CA LEU A 198 -22.15 51.73 -67.87
C LEU A 198 -22.48 52.81 -68.89
N THR A 199 -23.75 53.16 -69.06
CA THR A 199 -24.18 54.21 -70.00
C THR A 199 -23.73 55.60 -69.56
N LEU A 200 -23.82 55.90 -68.25
CA LEU A 200 -23.33 57.18 -67.70
C LEU A 200 -21.81 57.31 -67.85
N ILE A 201 -21.07 56.23 -67.56
CA ILE A 201 -19.60 56.21 -67.70
C ILE A 201 -19.20 56.30 -69.17
N GLY A 202 -19.82 55.51 -70.06
CA GLY A 202 -19.53 55.52 -71.49
C GLY A 202 -19.87 56.85 -72.16
N GLY A 203 -20.99 57.47 -71.79
CA GLY A 203 -21.38 58.81 -72.26
C GLY A 203 -20.41 59.89 -71.79
N ALA A 204 -19.98 59.86 -70.53
CA ALA A 204 -18.95 60.74 -70.01
C ALA A 204 -17.60 60.52 -70.73
N LEU A 205 -17.24 59.28 -71.06
CA LEU A 205 -16.02 58.94 -71.78
C LEU A 205 -16.02 59.49 -73.22
N VAL A 206 -17.14 59.39 -73.94
CA VAL A 206 -17.28 59.94 -75.30
C VAL A 206 -17.17 61.47 -75.29
N ALA A 207 -17.82 62.14 -74.33
CA ALA A 207 -17.69 63.58 -74.16
C ALA A 207 -16.25 64.00 -73.82
N LEU A 208 -15.57 63.21 -72.98
CA LEU A 208 -14.17 63.41 -72.61
C LEU A 208 -13.23 63.20 -73.81
N VAL A 209 -13.45 62.20 -74.68
CA VAL A 209 -12.65 61.99 -75.89
C VAL A 209 -12.79 63.16 -76.87
N ILE A 210 -14.01 63.68 -77.07
CA ILE A 210 -14.24 64.84 -77.93
C ILE A 210 -13.54 66.09 -77.37
N GLY A 211 -13.63 66.31 -76.05
CA GLY A 211 -12.95 67.42 -75.37
C GLY A 211 -11.42 67.30 -75.37
N LEU A 212 -10.88 66.10 -75.19
CA LEU A 212 -9.44 65.83 -75.17
C LEU A 212 -8.81 66.04 -76.57
N CYS A 213 -9.53 65.68 -77.64
CA CYS A 213 -9.05 65.87 -79.01
C CYS A 213 -8.90 67.34 -79.42
N TRP A 214 -9.79 68.22 -78.93
CA TRP A 214 -9.67 69.65 -79.17
C TRP A 214 -8.52 70.28 -78.37
N LEU A 215 -8.24 69.76 -77.16
CA LEU A 215 -7.18 70.23 -76.27
C LEU A 215 -5.77 69.78 -76.72
N ILE A 216 -5.62 68.56 -77.24
CA ILE A 216 -4.33 68.05 -77.75
C ILE A 216 -3.89 68.78 -79.02
N ALA A 217 -4.82 69.12 -79.93
CA ALA A 217 -4.46 69.79 -81.19
C ALA A 217 -3.92 71.23 -81.00
N SER A 218 -4.31 71.93 -79.93
CA SER A 218 -3.83 73.29 -79.62
C SER A 218 -2.55 73.32 -78.78
N ALA A 219 -2.27 72.27 -78.00
CA ALA A 219 -1.09 72.17 -77.14
C ALA A 219 0.22 71.93 -77.93
N MET A 220 0.20 71.11 -79.00
CA MET A 220 1.43 70.62 -79.66
C MET A 220 2.19 71.63 -80.54
N ALA A 221 1.71 72.87 -80.77
CA ALA A 221 2.29 73.77 -81.78
C ALA A 221 3.36 74.75 -81.25
N ALA A 222 3.37 75.09 -79.95
CA ALA A 222 4.25 76.10 -79.35
C ALA A 222 5.56 75.56 -78.70
N PRO A 223 5.56 74.42 -77.97
CA PRO A 223 6.74 73.94 -77.22
C PRO A 223 7.87 73.34 -78.08
N LEU A 224 7.57 72.87 -79.30
CA LEU A 224 8.56 72.29 -80.23
C LEU A 224 9.68 73.28 -80.63
N ARG A 225 9.46 74.60 -80.54
CA ARG A 225 10.49 75.64 -80.81
C ARG A 225 11.38 75.96 -79.60
N ALA A 226 10.93 75.67 -78.38
CA ALA A 226 11.69 75.91 -77.15
C ALA A 226 12.74 74.80 -76.91
N ALA A 227 12.42 73.55 -77.26
CA ALA A 227 13.30 72.38 -77.05
C ALA A 227 14.68 72.49 -77.69
N SER A 228 14.76 73.14 -78.86
CA SER A 228 16.01 73.29 -79.59
C SER A 228 17.08 74.11 -78.84
N ARG A 229 16.70 75.06 -77.96
CA ARG A 229 17.67 75.90 -77.23
C ARG A 229 18.20 75.24 -75.94
N THR A 230 17.41 74.39 -75.31
CA THR A 230 17.74 73.71 -74.06
C THR A 230 18.81 72.63 -74.23
N ALA A 231 18.81 71.93 -75.37
CA ALA A 231 19.79 70.89 -75.70
C ALA A 231 21.24 71.39 -75.64
N GLU A 232 21.47 72.65 -76.04
CA GLU A 232 22.79 73.27 -76.19
C GLU A 232 23.43 73.63 -74.83
N ALA A 233 22.63 73.76 -73.77
CA ALA A 233 23.11 74.07 -72.42
C ALA A 233 23.48 72.84 -71.57
N ILE A 234 22.77 71.71 -71.74
CA ILE A 234 23.04 70.45 -71.01
C ILE A 234 24.41 69.87 -71.41
N ALA A 235 24.80 70.02 -72.67
CA ALA A 235 26.08 69.52 -73.20
C ALA A 235 27.33 70.18 -72.55
N SER A 236 27.19 71.32 -71.85
CA SER A 236 28.30 72.02 -71.20
C SER A 236 28.42 71.78 -69.68
N GLY A 237 27.72 70.78 -69.12
CA GLY A 237 27.84 70.38 -67.70
C GLY A 237 27.15 71.28 -66.67
N ARG A 238 26.23 72.17 -67.09
CA ARG A 238 25.40 73.00 -66.19
C ARG A 238 23.96 72.50 -66.19
N PHE A 239 23.49 72.05 -65.03
CA PHE A 239 22.19 71.39 -64.91
C PHE A 239 21.11 72.25 -64.24
N ASP A 240 21.40 73.51 -63.95
CA ASP A 240 20.59 74.41 -63.12
C ASP A 240 19.81 75.49 -63.90
N ASN A 241 19.74 75.39 -65.24
CA ASN A 241 18.95 76.31 -66.06
C ASN A 241 17.43 76.06 -65.93
N ASP A 242 16.64 77.12 -65.81
CA ASP A 242 15.16 77.06 -65.66
C ASP A 242 14.48 76.70 -67.00
N ILE A 243 14.18 75.41 -67.19
CA ILE A 243 13.39 74.91 -68.32
C ILE A 243 11.92 74.94 -67.92
N ARG A 244 11.19 75.98 -68.35
CA ARG A 244 9.74 76.05 -68.12
C ARG A 244 8.98 75.24 -69.15
N VAL A 245 8.43 74.14 -68.67
CA VAL A 245 7.56 73.25 -69.43
C VAL A 245 6.11 73.65 -69.15
N GLU A 246 5.56 74.48 -70.03
CA GLU A 246 4.17 74.95 -69.89
C GLU A 246 3.16 73.98 -70.55
N SER A 247 3.63 73.05 -71.39
CA SER A 247 2.80 72.01 -71.99
C SER A 247 3.31 70.61 -71.65
N ARG A 248 2.43 69.62 -71.58
CA ARG A 248 2.74 68.22 -71.22
C ARG A 248 2.56 67.23 -72.40
N ASP A 249 2.28 67.72 -73.60
CA ASP A 249 2.15 66.93 -74.86
C ASP A 249 3.53 66.50 -75.42
N GLU A 250 3.67 65.78 -76.54
CA GLU A 250 4.94 65.27 -77.12
C GLU A 250 6.04 66.34 -77.31
N THR A 251 5.66 67.61 -77.33
CA THR A 251 6.54 68.76 -77.53
C THR A 251 6.92 69.39 -76.20
N GLY A 252 5.96 69.43 -75.29
CA GLY A 252 6.16 69.49 -73.86
C GLY A 252 6.96 68.33 -73.32
N GLN A 253 6.88 67.14 -73.92
CA GLN A 253 7.54 65.88 -73.61
C GLN A 253 8.92 65.86 -74.24
N LEU A 254 9.18 66.61 -75.31
CA LEU A 254 10.52 66.89 -75.82
C LEU A 254 11.23 67.91 -74.92
N MET A 255 10.54 68.99 -74.56
CA MET A 255 11.01 69.97 -73.57
C MET A 255 11.16 69.36 -72.18
N HIS A 256 10.26 68.45 -71.80
CA HIS A 256 10.27 67.67 -70.58
C HIS A 256 11.15 66.44 -70.72
N SER A 257 11.52 65.97 -71.90
CA SER A 257 12.58 64.96 -72.07
C SER A 257 13.93 65.63 -71.94
N MET A 258 14.05 66.91 -72.30
CA MET A 258 15.24 67.72 -72.03
C MET A 258 15.27 68.24 -70.60
N GLN A 259 14.11 68.60 -70.03
CA GLN A 259 13.96 68.85 -68.60
C GLN A 259 14.17 67.56 -67.83
N GLN A 260 13.63 66.40 -68.22
CA GLN A 260 13.90 65.08 -67.64
C GLN A 260 15.32 64.64 -67.94
N MET A 261 15.96 65.04 -69.02
CA MET A 261 17.37 64.72 -69.17
C MET A 261 18.17 65.49 -68.11
N GLN A 262 17.88 66.77 -67.93
CA GLN A 262 18.47 67.60 -66.87
C GLN A 262 18.06 67.15 -65.46
N THR A 263 16.79 66.82 -65.26
CA THR A 263 16.14 66.39 -64.02
C THR A 263 16.46 64.95 -63.72
N GLN A 264 16.63 64.04 -64.68
CA GLN A 264 17.15 62.70 -64.44
C GLN A 264 18.65 62.76 -64.22
N LEU A 265 19.41 63.67 -64.81
CA LEU A 265 20.80 63.88 -64.41
C LEU A 265 20.89 64.43 -62.98
N GLN A 266 20.01 65.36 -62.60
CA GLN A 266 19.91 65.89 -61.24
C GLN A 266 19.31 64.90 -60.23
N ARG A 267 18.28 64.13 -60.62
CA ARG A 267 17.56 63.13 -59.83
C ARG A 267 18.38 61.86 -59.71
N PHE A 268 19.08 61.41 -60.74
CA PHE A 268 20.02 60.30 -60.61
C PHE A 268 21.16 60.70 -59.66
N ASN A 269 21.72 61.90 -59.80
CA ASN A 269 22.72 62.42 -58.85
C ASN A 269 22.13 62.61 -57.42
N GLY A 270 20.88 63.05 -57.31
CA GLY A 270 20.18 63.27 -56.05
C GLY A 270 19.70 61.98 -55.35
N GLU A 271 19.24 61.00 -56.10
CA GLU A 271 18.86 59.65 -55.65
C GLU A 271 20.11 58.85 -55.30
N MET A 272 21.22 59.02 -56.03
CA MET A 272 22.50 58.45 -55.64
C MET A 272 22.98 59.05 -54.31
N GLN A 273 22.88 60.37 -54.11
CA GLN A 273 23.14 61.04 -52.83
C GLN A 273 22.14 60.63 -51.72
N THR A 274 20.88 60.40 -52.06
CA THR A 274 19.83 60.00 -51.10
C THR A 274 19.97 58.54 -50.70
N MET A 275 20.29 57.65 -51.62
CA MET A 275 20.67 56.27 -51.35
C MET A 275 21.89 56.23 -50.42
N ILE A 276 22.93 57.04 -50.69
CA ILE A 276 24.10 57.15 -49.82
C ILE A 276 23.72 57.64 -48.40
N ARG A 277 22.78 58.59 -48.28
CA ARG A 277 22.30 59.10 -46.99
C ARG A 277 21.43 58.08 -46.24
N LEU A 278 20.52 57.40 -46.94
CA LEU A 278 19.58 56.43 -46.36
C LEU A 278 20.25 55.11 -46.01
N GLN A 279 21.30 54.71 -46.74
CA GLN A 279 22.17 53.60 -46.34
C GLN A 279 22.95 53.86 -45.04
N GLN A 280 23.02 55.11 -44.59
CA GLN A 280 23.63 55.48 -43.29
C GLN A 280 22.57 55.64 -42.17
N GLY A 281 21.28 55.40 -42.45
CA GLY A 281 20.16 55.49 -41.49
C GLY A 281 19.30 54.22 -41.42
N GLU A 282 18.16 54.27 -40.71
CA GLU A 282 17.33 53.08 -40.41
C GLU A 282 16.59 52.45 -41.62
N ASN A 283 16.46 53.16 -42.74
CA ASN A 283 15.74 52.65 -43.93
C ASN A 283 16.69 52.38 -45.10
N ILE A 284 17.28 51.19 -45.09
CA ILE A 284 18.27 50.72 -46.08
C ILE A 284 17.65 50.05 -47.32
N ALA A 285 16.32 49.92 -47.38
CA ALA A 285 15.62 49.24 -48.46
C ALA A 285 15.41 50.11 -49.71
N HIS A 286 15.87 51.36 -49.68
CA HIS A 286 15.69 52.31 -50.78
C HIS A 286 16.54 51.92 -51.99
N ARG A 287 15.88 51.34 -53.00
CA ARG A 287 16.45 51.13 -54.34
C ARG A 287 16.45 52.45 -55.08
N ILE A 288 17.54 52.76 -55.77
CA ILE A 288 17.51 53.80 -56.80
C ILE A 288 16.43 53.37 -57.79
N PRO A 289 15.36 54.15 -58.01
CA PRO A 289 14.25 53.71 -58.85
C PRO A 289 14.75 53.23 -60.22
N GLU A 290 14.60 51.95 -60.58
CA GLU A 290 15.10 51.42 -61.87
C GLU A 290 14.26 51.90 -63.07
N ASP A 291 13.32 52.84 -62.82
CA ASP A 291 12.58 53.59 -63.81
C ASP A 291 13.43 54.66 -64.51
N PHE A 292 14.74 54.75 -64.19
CA PHE A 292 15.68 55.50 -65.03
C PHE A 292 15.73 54.86 -66.43
N PRO A 293 15.46 55.63 -67.49
CA PRO A 293 15.44 55.09 -68.85
C PRO A 293 16.85 54.96 -69.44
N GLY A 294 17.09 53.93 -70.26
CA GLY A 294 18.33 53.74 -71.03
C GLY A 294 19.55 53.39 -70.17
N ASP A 295 20.74 53.87 -70.55
CA ASP A 295 22.00 53.56 -69.84
C ASP A 295 21.99 54.01 -68.35
N TYR A 296 21.20 55.03 -68.00
CA TYR A 296 20.97 55.39 -66.59
C TYR A 296 20.18 54.32 -65.83
N GLY A 297 19.26 53.63 -66.51
CA GLY A 297 18.58 52.45 -66.00
C GLY A 297 19.52 51.27 -65.87
N THR A 298 20.41 51.05 -66.83
CA THR A 298 21.45 50.01 -66.73
C THR A 298 22.40 50.29 -65.55
N LEU A 299 22.75 51.56 -65.29
CA LEU A 299 23.53 51.96 -64.13
C LEU A 299 22.75 51.87 -62.82
N ALA A 300 21.48 52.30 -62.78
CA ALA A 300 20.60 52.17 -61.61
C ALA A 300 20.35 50.70 -61.25
N HIS A 301 20.05 49.87 -62.25
CA HIS A 301 19.92 48.43 -62.13
C HIS A 301 21.24 47.79 -61.69
N GLY A 302 22.39 48.22 -62.22
CA GLY A 302 23.71 47.74 -61.76
C GLY A 302 24.00 48.09 -60.30
N VAL A 303 23.75 49.33 -59.90
CA VAL A 303 23.93 49.80 -58.50
C VAL A 303 22.97 49.09 -57.55
N ASN A 304 21.70 48.94 -57.93
CA ASN A 304 20.73 48.19 -57.14
C ASN A 304 21.04 46.71 -57.07
N THR A 305 21.48 46.09 -58.17
CA THR A 305 21.86 44.68 -58.18
C THR A 305 22.99 44.46 -57.18
N VAL A 306 24.04 45.28 -57.22
CA VAL A 306 25.15 45.16 -56.26
C VAL A 306 24.69 45.40 -54.83
N VAL A 307 23.95 46.47 -54.55
CA VAL A 307 23.53 46.79 -53.17
C VAL A 307 22.54 45.77 -52.62
N PHE A 308 21.56 45.37 -53.41
CA PHE A 308 20.46 44.54 -52.91
C PHE A 308 20.73 43.06 -53.00
N GLU A 309 21.60 42.59 -53.90
CA GLU A 309 22.10 41.23 -53.75
C GLU A 309 22.88 41.09 -52.43
N HIS A 310 23.58 42.15 -51.96
CA HIS A 310 24.20 42.14 -50.62
C HIS A 310 23.14 42.20 -49.51
N LEU A 311 22.11 43.04 -49.66
CA LEU A 311 21.03 43.19 -48.69
C LEU A 311 20.20 41.90 -48.54
N ASP A 312 19.88 41.22 -49.64
CA ASP A 312 19.16 39.95 -49.66
C ASP A 312 19.97 38.85 -48.95
N ALA A 313 21.30 38.82 -49.16
CA ALA A 313 22.16 37.88 -48.43
C ALA A 313 22.26 38.18 -46.94
N ILE A 314 22.23 39.46 -46.53
CA ILE A 314 22.19 39.85 -45.11
C ILE A 314 20.84 39.47 -44.49
N ASN A 315 19.72 39.73 -45.16
CA ASN A 315 18.39 39.36 -44.67
C ASN A 315 18.24 37.84 -44.53
N GLU A 316 18.68 37.06 -45.52
CA GLU A 316 18.64 35.60 -45.44
C GLU A 316 19.56 35.07 -44.33
N ALA A 317 20.73 35.69 -44.13
CA ALA A 317 21.60 35.37 -43.00
C ALA A 317 20.95 35.67 -41.64
N MET A 318 20.18 36.77 -41.52
CA MET A 318 19.41 37.10 -40.32
C MET A 318 18.27 36.11 -40.08
N ASP A 319 17.56 35.69 -41.13
CA ASP A 319 16.49 34.69 -41.03
C ASP A 319 17.05 33.34 -40.55
N VAL A 320 18.15 32.87 -41.15
CA VAL A 320 18.84 31.63 -40.74
C VAL A 320 19.35 31.74 -39.31
N MET A 321 19.93 32.90 -38.93
CA MET A 321 20.37 33.15 -37.55
C MET A 321 19.19 33.17 -36.56
N SER A 322 18.01 33.67 -36.97
CA SER A 322 16.78 33.64 -36.18
C SER A 322 16.26 32.22 -35.96
N ASP A 323 16.30 31.38 -37.01
CA ASP A 323 15.97 29.96 -36.92
C ASP A 323 16.92 29.24 -35.96
N TYR A 324 18.24 29.49 -36.07
CA TYR A 324 19.23 28.92 -35.17
C TYR A 324 19.05 29.38 -33.72
N GLY A 325 18.73 30.65 -33.49
CA GLY A 325 18.45 31.19 -32.16
C GLY A 325 17.21 30.59 -31.49
N ARG A 326 16.26 30.06 -32.28
CA ARG A 326 15.09 29.30 -31.78
C ARG A 326 15.36 27.80 -31.65
N GLY A 327 16.54 27.33 -32.06
CA GLY A 327 16.97 25.93 -32.00
C GLY A 327 16.69 25.10 -33.26
N ASP A 328 16.21 25.69 -34.37
CA ASP A 328 16.00 24.98 -35.63
C ASP A 328 17.22 25.12 -36.56
N LEU A 329 18.12 24.13 -36.52
CA LEU A 329 19.37 24.12 -37.30
C LEU A 329 19.23 23.45 -38.67
N ARG A 330 18.01 23.14 -39.14
CA ARG A 330 17.82 22.35 -40.36
C ARG A 330 18.11 23.14 -41.64
N ARG A 331 17.81 24.45 -41.65
CA ARG A 331 17.97 25.32 -42.82
C ARG A 331 19.46 25.60 -43.06
N ASP A 332 19.91 25.51 -44.31
CA ASP A 332 21.26 25.90 -44.74
C ASP A 332 21.23 27.26 -45.43
N MET A 333 22.29 28.05 -45.21
CA MET A 333 22.50 29.28 -45.98
C MET A 333 22.93 28.94 -47.40
N ARG A 334 22.36 29.63 -48.38
CA ARG A 334 22.75 29.51 -49.79
C ARG A 334 24.23 29.86 -49.98
N ARG A 335 24.92 29.10 -50.84
CA ARG A 335 26.36 29.32 -51.14
C ARG A 335 26.55 30.56 -52.00
N LEU A 336 27.32 31.52 -51.49
CA LEU A 336 27.60 32.80 -52.15
C LEU A 336 29.04 32.81 -52.72
N PRO A 337 29.27 33.33 -53.95
CA PRO A 337 30.59 33.37 -54.57
C PRO A 337 31.47 34.54 -54.07
N GLY A 338 32.78 34.43 -54.26
CA GLY A 338 33.74 35.50 -53.99
C GLY A 338 33.88 35.85 -52.50
N GLN A 339 34.11 37.13 -52.17
CA GLN A 339 34.30 37.59 -50.78
C GLN A 339 33.04 37.41 -49.90
N ARG A 340 31.86 37.24 -50.51
CA ARG A 340 30.60 36.96 -49.80
C ARG A 340 30.50 35.53 -49.28
N ALA A 341 31.42 34.65 -49.67
CA ALA A 341 31.50 33.30 -49.13
C ALA A 341 31.68 33.30 -47.60
N ALA A 342 32.38 34.31 -47.07
CA ALA A 342 32.60 34.49 -45.64
C ALA A 342 31.30 34.53 -44.82
N LEU A 343 30.20 35.05 -45.38
CA LEU A 343 28.92 35.14 -44.67
C LEU A 343 28.27 33.77 -44.43
N HIS A 344 28.22 32.92 -45.46
CA HIS A 344 27.67 31.56 -45.27
C HIS A 344 28.64 30.67 -44.49
N GLN A 345 29.96 30.84 -44.67
CA GLN A 345 30.97 30.10 -43.90
C GLN A 345 30.88 30.40 -42.40
N ALA A 346 30.68 31.67 -42.02
CA ALA A 346 30.48 32.03 -40.62
C ALA A 346 29.20 31.38 -40.03
N LEU A 347 28.10 31.36 -40.80
CA LEU A 347 26.86 30.68 -40.39
C LEU A 347 27.01 29.16 -40.35
N ASP A 348 27.78 28.56 -41.24
CA ASP A 348 28.13 27.12 -41.20
C ASP A 348 28.91 26.82 -39.91
N THR A 349 29.92 27.62 -39.56
CA THR A 349 30.67 27.46 -38.30
C THR A 349 29.76 27.61 -37.07
N VAL A 350 28.83 28.57 -37.07
CA VAL A 350 27.84 28.71 -35.99
C VAL A 350 26.94 27.47 -35.91
N LYS A 351 26.42 27.00 -37.06
CA LYS A 351 25.59 25.79 -37.12
C LYS A 351 26.34 24.56 -36.63
N GLU A 352 27.57 24.37 -37.06
CA GLU A 352 28.42 23.25 -36.67
C GLU A 352 28.65 23.24 -35.16
N ASN A 353 29.06 24.37 -34.58
CA ASN A 353 29.26 24.49 -33.13
C ASN A 353 27.96 24.26 -32.34
N LEU A 354 26.84 24.86 -32.76
CA LEU A 354 25.53 24.69 -32.12
C LEU A 354 25.01 23.25 -32.26
N SER A 355 25.25 22.60 -33.39
CA SER A 355 24.87 21.21 -33.62
C SER A 355 25.72 20.26 -32.78
N ALA A 356 27.03 20.50 -32.70
CA ALA A 356 27.96 19.71 -31.90
C ALA A 356 27.59 19.77 -30.41
N ILE A 357 27.41 20.96 -29.85
CA ILE A 357 27.05 21.11 -28.43
C ILE A 357 25.66 20.52 -28.14
N ASN A 358 24.66 20.73 -29.00
CA ASN A 358 23.34 20.11 -28.83
C ASN A 358 23.41 18.58 -28.88
N SER A 359 24.24 18.03 -29.76
CA SER A 359 24.47 16.58 -29.83
C SER A 359 25.15 16.04 -28.57
N ASP A 360 26.13 16.77 -28.02
CA ASP A 360 26.85 16.37 -26.80
C ASP A 360 25.93 16.42 -25.58
N ILE A 361 25.14 17.49 -25.45
CA ILE A 361 24.11 17.63 -24.41
C ILE A 361 23.07 16.50 -24.53
N ALA A 362 22.56 16.24 -25.73
CA ALA A 362 21.59 15.18 -25.95
C ALA A 362 22.17 13.80 -25.60
N ARG A 363 23.43 13.53 -25.94
CA ARG A 363 24.12 12.28 -25.58
C ARG A 363 24.25 12.11 -24.06
N LEU A 364 24.68 13.16 -23.35
CA LEU A 364 24.81 13.13 -21.89
C LEU A 364 23.45 13.03 -21.19
N ALA A 365 22.43 13.73 -21.70
CA ALA A 365 21.07 13.64 -21.18
C ALA A 365 20.46 12.25 -21.40
N ASP A 366 20.67 11.63 -22.56
CA ASP A 366 20.24 10.25 -22.85
C ASP A 366 20.98 9.23 -21.96
N ALA A 367 22.28 9.42 -21.72
CA ALA A 367 23.05 8.61 -20.77
C ALA A 367 22.48 8.72 -19.34
N ALA A 368 22.28 9.95 -18.85
CA ALA A 368 21.67 10.21 -17.54
C ALA A 368 20.25 9.64 -17.42
N ALA A 369 19.42 9.76 -18.46
CA ALA A 369 18.07 9.20 -18.49
C ALA A 369 18.04 7.67 -18.41
N ARG A 370 19.09 7.00 -18.91
CA ARG A 370 19.31 5.56 -18.74
C ARG A 370 20.03 5.18 -17.44
N GLY A 371 20.37 6.16 -16.60
CA GLY A 371 21.11 5.96 -15.36
C GLY A 371 22.62 5.78 -15.51
N ASP A 372 23.18 6.00 -16.71
CA ASP A 372 24.62 6.03 -16.92
C ASP A 372 25.16 7.44 -16.65
N PHE A 373 25.61 7.65 -15.42
CA PHE A 373 26.24 8.89 -14.99
C PHE A 373 27.75 8.89 -15.19
N SER A 374 28.34 7.83 -15.74
CA SER A 374 29.79 7.75 -16.00
C SER A 374 30.22 8.50 -17.27
N ALA A 375 29.28 8.74 -18.19
CA ALA A 375 29.51 9.45 -19.44
C ALA A 375 30.04 10.89 -19.23
N ARG A 376 30.99 11.32 -20.07
CA ARG A 376 31.57 12.68 -20.04
C ARG A 376 31.54 13.32 -21.43
N GLY A 377 31.28 14.62 -21.47
CA GLY A 377 31.44 15.46 -22.65
C GLY A 377 32.90 15.85 -22.83
N ASP A 378 33.33 16.01 -24.09
CA ASP A 378 34.70 16.42 -24.41
C ASP A 378 34.82 17.94 -24.30
N GLN A 379 35.22 18.42 -23.11
CA GLN A 379 35.41 19.85 -22.87
C GLN A 379 36.45 20.47 -23.82
N SER A 380 37.44 19.70 -24.28
CA SER A 380 38.55 20.24 -25.09
C SER A 380 38.12 20.61 -26.51
N HIS A 381 37.00 20.07 -26.98
CA HIS A 381 36.40 20.38 -28.28
C HIS A 381 35.84 21.82 -28.34
N TYR A 382 35.50 22.41 -27.19
CA TYR A 382 34.78 23.67 -27.10
C TYR A 382 35.65 24.79 -26.50
N GLN A 383 35.23 26.04 -26.71
CA GLN A 383 35.89 27.23 -26.14
C GLN A 383 34.88 28.11 -25.41
N PHE A 384 35.35 28.92 -24.46
CA PHE A 384 34.56 29.91 -23.72
C PHE A 384 33.30 29.28 -23.08
N ALA A 385 32.11 29.86 -23.30
CA ALA A 385 30.87 29.46 -22.64
C ALA A 385 30.43 28.02 -22.93
N PHE A 386 30.69 27.49 -24.14
CA PHE A 386 30.36 26.09 -24.44
C PHE A 386 31.26 25.12 -23.66
N ALA A 387 32.54 25.45 -23.46
CA ALA A 387 33.43 24.65 -22.62
C ALA A 387 33.01 24.69 -21.15
N GLU A 388 32.61 25.86 -20.63
CA GLU A 388 32.08 25.99 -19.26
C GLU A 388 30.79 25.19 -19.06
N MET A 389 29.91 25.15 -20.07
CA MET A 389 28.67 24.37 -20.03
C MET A 389 28.96 22.86 -19.97
N VAL A 390 29.85 22.35 -20.83
CA VAL A 390 30.27 20.93 -20.79
C VAL A 390 30.94 20.60 -19.46
N GLN A 391 31.78 21.49 -18.92
CA GLN A 391 32.39 21.31 -17.60
C GLN A 391 31.34 21.25 -16.49
N ALA A 392 30.32 22.12 -16.53
CA ALA A 392 29.22 22.11 -15.57
C ALA A 392 28.42 20.79 -15.65
N LEU A 393 28.10 20.33 -16.86
CA LEU A 393 27.43 19.04 -17.08
C LEU A 393 28.29 17.87 -16.58
N ASN A 394 29.59 17.85 -16.88
CA ASN A 394 30.51 16.82 -16.39
C ASN A 394 30.57 16.78 -14.85
N ARG A 395 30.59 17.95 -14.18
CA ARG A 395 30.55 18.01 -12.71
C ARG A 395 29.24 17.46 -12.14
N LEU A 396 28.11 17.80 -12.76
CA LEU A 396 26.81 17.26 -12.36
C LEU A 396 26.79 15.73 -12.52
N MET A 397 27.22 15.22 -13.69
CA MET A 397 27.32 13.79 -13.95
C MET A 397 28.22 13.10 -12.93
N GLN A 398 29.40 13.66 -12.64
CA GLN A 398 30.33 13.11 -11.64
C GLN A 398 29.74 13.05 -10.22
N GLN A 399 29.03 14.09 -9.79
CA GLN A 399 28.40 14.09 -8.47
C GLN A 399 27.25 13.08 -8.37
N ALA A 400 26.46 12.95 -9.44
CA ALA A 400 25.39 11.96 -9.52
C ALA A 400 25.94 10.52 -9.53
N ASP A 401 27.00 10.29 -10.31
CA ASP A 401 27.72 9.02 -10.41
C ASP A 401 28.26 8.58 -9.04
N ALA A 402 29.06 9.43 -8.39
CA ALA A 402 29.63 9.13 -7.07
C ALA A 402 28.57 8.93 -5.99
N GLY A 403 27.54 9.79 -5.95
CA GLY A 403 26.47 9.71 -4.94
C GLY A 403 25.60 8.46 -5.09
N LEU A 404 25.28 8.04 -6.33
CA LEU A 404 24.52 6.82 -6.59
C LEU A 404 25.36 5.56 -6.37
N ASP A 405 26.64 5.59 -6.75
CA ASP A 405 27.55 4.45 -6.53
C ASP A 405 27.77 4.18 -5.04
N ASP A 406 27.99 5.22 -4.22
CA ASP A 406 28.14 5.07 -2.77
C ASP A 406 26.88 4.48 -2.11
N VAL A 407 25.70 5.00 -2.46
CA VAL A 407 24.43 4.47 -1.94
C VAL A 407 24.18 3.05 -2.43
N GLY A 408 24.45 2.77 -3.72
CA GLY A 408 24.33 1.45 -4.31
C GLY A 408 25.23 0.43 -3.63
N ARG A 409 26.49 0.77 -3.37
CA ARG A 409 27.46 -0.04 -2.64
C ARG A 409 26.98 -0.37 -1.22
N ILE A 410 26.44 0.61 -0.48
CA ILE A 410 25.92 0.36 0.87
C ILE A 410 24.65 -0.48 0.85
N MET A 411 23.72 -0.25 -0.09
CA MET A 411 22.52 -1.08 -0.21
C MET A 411 22.88 -2.52 -0.58
N ALA A 412 23.86 -2.72 -1.47
CA ALA A 412 24.40 -4.04 -1.80
C ALA A 412 25.05 -4.70 -0.58
N ALA A 413 25.88 -3.97 0.17
CA ALA A 413 26.49 -4.47 1.40
C ALA A 413 25.41 -4.91 2.43
N ILE A 414 24.38 -4.10 2.66
CA ILE A 414 23.26 -4.46 3.54
C ILE A 414 22.54 -5.72 3.05
N ALA A 415 22.30 -5.85 1.74
CA ALA A 415 21.66 -7.03 1.16
C ALA A 415 22.51 -8.30 1.31
N ASP A 416 23.83 -8.17 1.21
CA ASP A 416 24.81 -9.25 1.44
C ASP A 416 25.06 -9.52 2.94
N GLY A 417 24.39 -8.79 3.83
CA GLY A 417 24.54 -8.91 5.28
C GLY A 417 25.72 -8.15 5.88
N ASP A 418 26.50 -7.40 5.09
CA ASP A 418 27.54 -6.53 5.61
C ASP A 418 26.97 -5.19 6.10
N LEU A 419 26.65 -5.16 7.39
CA LEU A 419 26.18 -3.98 8.10
C LEU A 419 27.32 -3.14 8.67
N SER A 420 28.58 -3.42 8.32
CA SER A 420 29.74 -2.63 8.78
C SER A 420 30.02 -1.41 7.92
N GLN A 421 29.57 -1.43 6.65
CA GLN A 421 29.85 -0.39 5.66
C GLN A 421 29.05 0.89 5.90
N ARG A 422 29.67 2.05 5.68
CA ARG A 422 29.02 3.37 5.75
C ARG A 422 29.43 4.25 4.56
N VAL A 423 28.60 5.24 4.23
CA VAL A 423 28.98 6.35 3.36
C VAL A 423 29.71 7.38 4.21
N GLU A 424 31.00 7.59 3.96
CA GLU A 424 31.84 8.58 4.66
C GLU A 424 31.92 9.92 3.91
N SER A 425 31.69 9.88 2.59
CA SER A 425 31.70 11.04 1.70
C SER A 425 30.62 12.06 2.09
N HIS A 426 30.97 13.34 2.14
CA HIS A 426 30.00 14.41 2.43
C HIS A 426 29.28 14.86 1.16
N TYR A 427 27.98 14.58 1.09
CA TYR A 427 27.11 15.02 0.00
C TYR A 427 26.11 16.06 0.49
N GLU A 428 25.79 17.03 -0.36
CA GLU A 428 24.76 18.03 -0.07
C GLU A 428 23.41 17.68 -0.74
N GLY A 429 22.34 18.34 -0.31
CA GLY A 429 21.03 18.24 -0.97
C GLY A 429 20.40 16.84 -0.93
N ALA A 430 19.96 16.34 -2.08
CA ALA A 430 19.27 15.05 -2.17
C ALA A 430 20.19 13.86 -1.91
N PHE A 431 21.44 13.90 -2.40
CA PHE A 431 22.42 12.83 -2.21
C PHE A 431 22.86 12.71 -0.74
N GLY A 432 23.04 13.84 -0.04
CA GLY A 432 23.29 13.84 1.41
C GLY A 432 22.18 13.15 2.20
N ARG A 433 20.91 13.48 1.92
CA ARG A 433 19.78 12.82 2.57
C ARG A 433 19.70 11.32 2.28
N LEU A 434 20.06 10.88 1.08
CA LEU A 434 20.10 9.46 0.71
C LEU A 434 21.22 8.73 1.47
N ALA A 435 22.43 9.30 1.50
CA ALA A 435 23.54 8.75 2.27
C ALA A 435 23.21 8.65 3.77
N ASP A 436 22.62 9.69 4.36
CA ASP A 436 22.17 9.69 5.76
C ASP A 436 21.08 8.64 6.03
N ALA A 437 20.13 8.47 5.10
CA ALA A 437 19.10 7.44 5.21
C ALA A 437 19.70 6.02 5.12
N ALA A 438 20.64 5.79 4.21
CA ALA A 438 21.37 4.53 4.07
C ALA A 438 22.15 4.21 5.36
N ASN A 439 22.94 5.17 5.86
CA ASN A 439 23.71 5.03 7.10
C ASN A 439 22.80 4.77 8.31
N ARG A 440 21.69 5.51 8.47
CA ARG A 440 20.72 5.26 9.56
C ARG A 440 20.10 3.87 9.47
N THR A 441 19.80 3.40 8.27
CA THR A 441 19.26 2.05 8.06
C THR A 441 20.27 1.00 8.50
N ALA A 442 21.54 1.13 8.08
CA ALA A 442 22.61 0.23 8.48
C ALA A 442 22.79 0.24 10.01
N ILE A 443 22.83 1.43 10.65
CA ILE A 443 22.95 1.57 12.11
C ILE A 443 21.79 0.91 12.85
N GLN A 444 20.55 1.14 12.41
CA GLN A 444 19.37 0.56 13.05
C GLN A 444 19.38 -0.98 12.95
N LEU A 445 19.73 -1.52 11.79
CA LEU A 445 19.87 -2.97 11.61
C LEU A 445 21.02 -3.53 12.44
N THR A 446 22.18 -2.86 12.49
CA THR A 446 23.30 -3.25 13.37
C THR A 446 22.82 -3.36 14.82
N SER A 447 22.08 -2.36 15.32
CA SER A 447 21.58 -2.36 16.71
C SER A 447 20.57 -3.48 16.98
N ILE A 448 19.66 -3.75 16.03
CA ILE A 448 18.70 -4.86 16.15
C ILE A 448 19.44 -6.21 16.19
N VAL A 449 20.39 -6.42 15.27
CA VAL A 449 21.18 -7.66 15.20
C VAL A 449 22.00 -7.86 16.48
N GLN A 450 22.66 -6.81 16.99
CA GLN A 450 23.38 -6.85 18.27
C GLN A 450 22.45 -7.18 19.44
N GLY A 451 21.25 -6.58 19.48
CA GLY A 451 20.25 -6.90 20.50
C GLY A 451 19.80 -8.36 20.46
N ILE A 452 19.64 -8.94 19.25
CA ILE A 452 19.30 -10.36 19.08
C ILE A 452 20.46 -11.25 19.53
N GLN A 453 21.71 -10.94 19.14
CA GLN A 453 22.90 -11.69 19.56
C GLN A 453 23.02 -11.73 21.09
N HIS A 454 22.88 -10.57 21.74
CA HIS A 454 22.93 -10.49 23.21
C HIS A 454 21.78 -11.25 23.88
N SER A 455 20.57 -11.16 23.33
CA SER A 455 19.41 -11.88 23.87
C SER A 455 19.56 -13.40 23.73
N ALA A 456 20.09 -13.88 22.60
CA ALA A 456 20.35 -15.29 22.39
C ALA A 456 21.41 -15.82 23.36
N GLU A 457 22.49 -15.08 23.60
CA GLU A 457 23.52 -15.45 24.58
C GLU A 457 22.96 -15.53 26.02
N MET A 458 22.10 -14.58 26.39
CA MET A 458 21.40 -14.60 27.68
C MET A 458 20.45 -15.78 27.81
N ILE A 459 19.67 -16.11 26.78
CA ILE A 459 18.78 -17.28 26.76
C ILE A 459 19.60 -18.56 26.89
N ASN A 460 20.70 -18.69 26.15
CA ASN A 460 21.56 -19.86 26.20
C ASN A 460 22.16 -20.06 27.60
N THR A 461 22.61 -18.98 28.24
CA THR A 461 23.13 -19.03 29.61
C THR A 461 22.04 -19.43 30.61
N ALA A 462 20.87 -18.80 30.55
CA ALA A 462 19.75 -19.11 31.44
C ALA A 462 19.24 -20.55 31.25
N ALA A 463 19.18 -21.04 30.01
CA ALA A 463 18.78 -22.41 29.71
C ALA A 463 19.79 -23.42 30.27
N GLY A 464 21.09 -23.14 30.17
CA GLY A 464 22.14 -23.95 30.80
C GLY A 464 22.06 -23.98 32.33
N GLU A 465 21.73 -22.84 32.97
CA GLU A 465 21.47 -22.79 34.42
C GLU A 465 20.24 -23.61 34.81
N ILE A 466 19.15 -23.54 34.04
CA ILE A 466 17.95 -24.36 34.25
C ILE A 466 18.27 -25.85 34.10
N ALA A 467 19.01 -26.23 33.06
CA ALA A 467 19.41 -27.62 32.83
C ALA A 467 20.26 -28.16 33.99
N SER A 468 21.23 -27.37 34.47
CA SER A 468 22.03 -27.74 35.65
C SER A 468 21.18 -27.83 36.92
N GLY A 469 20.23 -26.90 37.12
CA GLY A 469 19.33 -26.91 38.27
C GLY A 469 18.40 -28.14 38.28
N ASN A 470 17.90 -28.54 37.11
CA ASN A 470 17.09 -29.74 36.96
C ASN A 470 17.90 -31.03 37.18
N ALA A 471 19.18 -31.05 36.80
CA ALA A 471 20.05 -32.20 37.10
C ALA A 471 20.25 -32.38 38.63
N ASP A 472 20.43 -31.29 39.37
CA ASP A 472 20.46 -31.33 40.84
C ASP A 472 19.10 -31.80 41.41
N LEU A 473 18.00 -31.28 40.89
CA LEU A 473 16.66 -31.68 41.31
C LEU A 473 16.37 -33.16 41.02
N SER A 474 16.82 -33.70 39.88
CA SER A 474 16.76 -35.13 39.54
C SER A 474 17.44 -35.96 40.62
N THR A 475 18.70 -35.61 40.93
CA THR A 475 19.51 -36.32 41.94
C THR A 475 18.83 -36.30 43.31
N ARG A 476 18.27 -35.15 43.71
CA ARG A 476 17.53 -35.02 44.97
C ARG A 476 16.23 -35.81 44.97
N THR A 477 15.54 -35.89 43.84
CA THR A 477 14.30 -36.67 43.68
C THR A 477 14.59 -38.17 43.77
N GLU A 478 15.69 -38.63 43.16
CA GLU A 478 16.17 -40.02 43.29
C GLU A 478 16.52 -40.37 44.74
N HIS A 479 17.25 -39.49 45.45
CA HIS A 479 17.53 -39.67 46.88
C HIS A 479 16.26 -39.68 47.73
N GLN A 480 15.29 -38.82 47.40
CA GLN A 480 14.01 -38.79 48.10
C GLN A 480 13.22 -40.08 47.89
N ALA A 481 13.20 -40.62 46.67
CA ALA A 481 12.58 -41.91 46.38
C ALA A 481 13.21 -43.04 47.20
N ALA A 482 14.55 -43.12 47.24
CA ALA A 482 15.25 -44.12 48.05
C ALA A 482 14.94 -44.01 49.56
N ASN A 483 14.89 -42.79 50.10
CA ASN A 483 14.53 -42.57 51.51
C ASN A 483 13.06 -42.94 51.79
N LEU A 484 12.16 -42.72 50.82
CA LEU A 484 10.75 -43.11 50.94
C LEU A 484 10.58 -44.63 50.90
N GLU A 485 11.33 -45.35 50.06
CA GLU A 485 11.36 -46.82 50.08
C GLU A 485 11.83 -47.36 51.44
N GLU A 486 12.90 -46.81 52.01
CA GLU A 486 13.39 -47.22 53.34
C GLU A 486 12.39 -46.88 54.45
N THR A 487 11.73 -45.72 54.36
CA THR A 487 10.67 -45.31 55.29
C THR A 487 9.47 -46.26 55.18
N ALA A 488 9.05 -46.63 53.97
CA ALA A 488 7.95 -47.57 53.76
C ALA A 488 8.26 -48.95 54.34
N ALA A 489 9.46 -49.48 54.11
CA ALA A 489 9.91 -50.74 54.68
C ALA A 489 9.93 -50.71 56.22
N SER A 490 10.45 -49.61 56.81
CA SER A 490 10.45 -49.40 58.26
C SER A 490 9.02 -49.32 58.83
N MET A 491 8.09 -48.74 58.08
CA MET A 491 6.67 -48.66 58.45
C MET A 491 5.98 -50.02 58.42
N GLU A 492 6.29 -50.88 57.46
CA GLU A 492 5.81 -52.27 57.45
C GLU A 492 6.32 -53.06 58.66
N GLU A 493 7.61 -52.93 58.99
CA GLU A 493 8.22 -53.58 60.16
C GLU A 493 7.61 -53.06 61.47
N LEU A 494 7.40 -51.75 61.60
CA LEU A 494 6.74 -51.13 62.74
C LEU A 494 5.29 -51.61 62.87
N THR A 495 4.54 -51.67 61.76
CA THR A 495 3.16 -52.18 61.74
C THR A 495 3.11 -53.62 62.25
N SER A 496 4.02 -54.47 61.76
CA SER A 496 4.15 -55.86 62.18
C SER A 496 4.44 -55.97 63.68
N THR A 497 5.40 -55.18 64.19
CA THR A 497 5.81 -55.19 65.60
C THR A 497 4.69 -54.70 66.52
N VAL A 498 3.99 -53.62 66.16
CA VAL A 498 2.86 -53.09 66.93
C VAL A 498 1.70 -54.08 66.97
N ARG A 499 1.40 -54.74 65.84
CA ARG A 499 0.39 -55.79 65.78
C ARG A 499 0.76 -56.99 66.66
N GLN A 500 2.02 -57.42 66.60
CA GLN A 500 2.54 -58.49 67.46
C GLN A 500 2.47 -58.12 68.94
N ASN A 501 2.77 -56.87 69.31
CA ASN A 501 2.65 -56.38 70.70
C ASN A 501 1.19 -56.41 71.18
N ALA A 502 0.24 -56.00 70.34
CA ALA A 502 -1.18 -56.08 70.67
C ALA A 502 -1.63 -57.52 70.91
N ASP A 503 -1.19 -58.46 70.07
CA ASP A 503 -1.52 -59.88 70.23
C ASP A 503 -0.84 -60.52 71.44
N ASN A 504 0.42 -60.17 71.71
CA ASN A 504 1.15 -60.57 72.92
C ASN A 504 0.47 -60.05 74.19
N ALA A 505 0.03 -58.79 74.21
CA ALA A 505 -0.69 -58.20 75.33
C ALA A 505 -2.04 -58.90 75.57
N ARG A 506 -2.78 -59.24 74.50
CA ARG A 506 -4.00 -60.05 74.61
C ARG A 506 -3.74 -61.44 75.18
N GLN A 507 -2.69 -62.11 74.71
CA GLN A 507 -2.32 -63.44 75.20
C GLN A 507 -1.87 -63.40 76.66
N ALA A 508 -1.03 -62.43 77.04
CA ALA A 508 -0.62 -62.19 78.41
C ALA A 508 -1.83 -61.90 79.32
N ASN A 509 -2.78 -61.08 78.86
CA ASN A 509 -4.02 -60.80 79.58
C ASN A 509 -4.83 -62.09 79.88
N GLN A 510 -4.90 -63.01 78.91
CA GLN A 510 -5.58 -64.30 79.12
C GLN A 510 -4.85 -65.19 80.15
N LEU A 511 -3.51 -65.29 80.08
CA LEU A 511 -2.73 -66.05 81.06
C LEU A 511 -2.84 -65.46 82.48
N VAL A 512 -2.76 -64.14 82.59
CA VAL A 512 -2.86 -63.41 83.86
C VAL A 512 -4.25 -63.59 84.47
N LYS A 513 -5.32 -63.52 83.66
CA LYS A 513 -6.68 -63.81 84.10
C LYS A 513 -6.80 -65.24 84.67
N GLY A 514 -6.29 -66.25 83.96
CA GLY A 514 -6.29 -67.63 84.45
C GLY A 514 -5.45 -67.81 85.73
N THR A 515 -4.34 -67.09 85.86
CA THR A 515 -3.53 -67.07 87.10
C THR A 515 -4.30 -66.44 88.26
N GLY A 516 -5.10 -65.41 87.99
CA GLY A 516 -6.01 -64.79 88.95
C GLY A 516 -7.06 -65.77 89.49
N ASP A 517 -7.70 -66.52 88.59
CA ASP A 517 -8.69 -67.53 88.97
C ASP A 517 -8.07 -68.62 89.89
N VAL A 518 -6.83 -69.03 89.60
CA VAL A 518 -6.08 -70.00 90.43
C VAL A 518 -5.73 -69.39 91.80
N ALA A 519 -5.26 -68.15 91.85
CA ALA A 519 -4.93 -67.46 93.09
C ALA A 519 -6.17 -67.24 93.98
N GLU A 520 -7.31 -66.87 93.38
CA GLU A 520 -8.58 -66.74 94.08
C GLU A 520 -9.05 -68.09 94.64
N SER A 521 -8.95 -69.16 93.85
CA SER A 521 -9.22 -70.51 94.32
C SER A 521 -8.29 -70.94 95.46
N GLY A 522 -6.99 -70.63 95.37
CA GLY A 522 -6.00 -70.89 96.42
C GLY A 522 -6.33 -70.14 97.71
N GLY A 523 -6.72 -68.86 97.61
CA GLY A 523 -7.19 -68.07 98.74
C GLY A 523 -8.39 -68.69 99.44
N ARG A 524 -9.38 -69.21 98.69
CA ARG A 524 -10.54 -69.93 99.26
C ARG A 524 -10.12 -71.18 100.04
N VAL A 525 -9.21 -71.99 99.50
CA VAL A 525 -8.72 -73.20 100.18
C VAL A 525 -7.97 -72.85 101.46
N VAL A 526 -7.11 -71.82 101.42
CA VAL A 526 -6.38 -71.35 102.62
C VAL A 526 -7.37 -70.87 103.69
N GLN A 527 -8.42 -70.15 103.31
CA GLN A 527 -9.47 -69.71 104.24
C GLN A 527 -10.20 -70.88 104.91
N GLU A 528 -10.45 -71.96 104.17
CA GLU A 528 -11.04 -73.20 104.71
C GLU A 528 -10.10 -73.90 105.71
N VAL A 529 -8.78 -73.89 105.44
CA VAL A 529 -7.76 -74.41 106.38
C VAL A 529 -7.72 -73.58 107.66
N VAL A 530 -7.77 -72.24 107.58
CA VAL A 530 -7.86 -71.37 108.78
C VAL A 530 -9.08 -71.73 109.63
N SER A 531 -10.25 -71.89 108.99
CA SER A 531 -11.49 -72.28 109.69
C SER A 531 -11.34 -73.63 110.39
N THR A 532 -10.67 -74.60 109.73
CA THR A 532 -10.39 -75.92 110.31
C THR A 532 -9.43 -75.83 111.50
N MET A 533 -8.37 -75.03 111.41
CA MET A 533 -7.41 -74.82 112.50
C MET A 533 -8.06 -74.16 113.73
N GLN A 534 -8.99 -73.23 113.52
CA GLN A 534 -9.79 -72.64 114.59
C GLN A 534 -10.68 -73.69 115.27
N ALA A 535 -11.32 -74.56 114.49
CA ALA A 535 -12.13 -75.66 115.03
C ALA A 535 -11.28 -76.67 115.82
N ILE A 536 -10.08 -76.99 115.35
CA ILE A 536 -9.11 -77.86 116.08
C ILE A 536 -8.69 -77.20 117.39
N THR A 537 -8.31 -75.92 117.38
CA THR A 537 -7.95 -75.16 118.59
C THR A 537 -9.08 -75.22 119.63
N GLN A 538 -10.31 -74.98 119.20
CA GLN A 538 -11.49 -75.06 120.08
C GLN A 538 -11.73 -76.48 120.62
N SER A 539 -11.51 -77.51 119.80
CA SER A 539 -11.62 -78.91 120.23
C SER A 539 -10.55 -79.28 121.25
N SER A 540 -9.30 -78.87 121.02
CA SER A 540 -8.17 -79.13 121.93
C SER A 540 -8.32 -78.41 123.26
N ALA A 541 -8.85 -77.18 123.28
CA ALA A 541 -9.19 -76.48 124.52
C ALA A 541 -10.21 -77.26 125.36
N ARG A 542 -11.29 -77.77 124.72
CA ARG A 542 -12.28 -78.63 125.40
C ARG A 542 -11.66 -79.91 125.95
N ILE A 543 -10.72 -80.53 125.23
CA ILE A 543 -9.99 -81.71 125.73
C ILE A 543 -9.16 -81.34 126.98
N SER A 544 -8.43 -80.21 126.95
CA SER A 544 -7.63 -79.73 128.09
C SER A 544 -8.49 -79.55 129.35
N ASP A 545 -9.70 -78.99 129.21
CA ASP A 545 -10.66 -78.83 130.31
C ASP A 545 -11.08 -80.18 130.88
N ILE A 546 -11.39 -81.17 130.02
CA ILE A 546 -11.76 -82.54 130.44
C ILE A 546 -10.61 -83.20 131.20
N ILE A 547 -9.37 -83.08 130.72
CA ILE A 547 -8.19 -83.62 131.39
C ILE A 547 -7.97 -82.94 132.75
N GLY A 548 -8.26 -81.63 132.86
CA GLY A 548 -8.27 -80.92 134.14
C GLY A 548 -9.28 -81.50 135.13
N VAL A 549 -10.48 -81.88 134.67
CA VAL A 549 -11.47 -82.59 135.49
C VAL A 549 -10.96 -83.97 135.91
N ILE A 550 -10.32 -84.73 135.01
CA ILE A 550 -9.76 -86.06 135.32
C ILE A 550 -8.65 -85.97 136.37
N ASP A 551 -7.75 -84.99 136.26
CA ASP A 551 -6.73 -84.72 137.28
C ASP A 551 -7.37 -84.37 138.64
N GLY A 552 -8.43 -83.57 138.63
CA GLY A 552 -9.26 -83.29 139.81
C GLY A 552 -9.87 -84.55 140.43
N ILE A 553 -10.43 -85.46 139.62
CA ILE A 553 -10.97 -86.75 140.07
C ILE A 553 -9.86 -87.63 140.65
N ALA A 554 -8.70 -87.68 140.00
CA ALA A 554 -7.55 -88.45 140.49
C ALA A 554 -7.05 -87.92 141.84
N PHE A 555 -6.99 -86.59 142.02
CA PHE A 555 -6.65 -85.96 143.30
C PHE A 555 -7.67 -86.30 144.39
N GLN A 556 -8.97 -86.16 144.10
CA GLN A 556 -10.05 -86.52 145.04
C GLN A 556 -9.98 -88.02 145.42
N THR A 557 -9.73 -88.90 144.44
CA THR A 557 -9.58 -90.35 144.65
C THR A 557 -8.36 -90.67 145.53
N ASN A 558 -7.24 -89.96 145.33
CA ASN A 558 -6.04 -90.10 146.14
C ASN A 558 -6.26 -89.68 147.61
N ILE A 559 -7.04 -88.63 147.86
CA ILE A 559 -7.45 -88.21 149.21
C ILE A 559 -8.42 -89.23 149.83
N LEU A 560 -9.40 -89.73 149.07
CA LEU A 560 -10.33 -90.75 149.52
C LEU A 560 -9.59 -92.04 149.93
N ALA A 561 -8.63 -92.46 149.10
CA ALA A 561 -7.80 -93.63 149.35
C ALA A 561 -6.87 -93.43 150.57
N LEU A 562 -6.35 -92.22 150.79
CA LEU A 562 -5.61 -91.88 152.01
C LEU A 562 -6.49 -92.03 153.25
N ASN A 563 -7.69 -91.45 153.21
CA ASN A 563 -8.64 -91.53 154.31
C ASN A 563 -9.04 -92.99 154.60
N ALA A 564 -9.26 -93.79 153.55
CA ALA A 564 -9.54 -95.22 153.69
C ALA A 564 -8.35 -96.02 154.25
N ALA A 565 -7.11 -95.71 153.84
CA ALA A 565 -5.90 -96.35 154.37
C ALA A 565 -5.68 -96.01 155.86
N VAL A 566 -5.98 -94.77 156.27
CA VAL A 566 -5.92 -94.33 157.66
C VAL A 566 -6.99 -95.05 158.51
N GLU A 567 -8.23 -95.14 158.03
CA GLU A 567 -9.30 -95.83 158.76
C GLU A 567 -9.06 -97.35 158.82
N ALA A 568 -8.47 -97.94 157.77
CA ALA A 568 -8.03 -99.34 157.77
C ALA A 568 -6.89 -99.61 158.77
N ALA A 569 -5.94 -98.68 158.92
CA ALA A 569 -4.90 -98.75 159.96
C ALA A 569 -5.47 -98.62 161.38
N ARG A 570 -6.56 -97.85 161.53
CA ARG A 570 -7.29 -97.67 162.80
C ARG A 570 -8.05 -98.92 163.25
N ALA A 571 -8.48 -99.77 162.31
CA ALA A 571 -9.20 -101.02 162.56
C ALA A 571 -8.29 -102.24 162.90
N GLY A 572 -6.96 -102.07 162.95
CA GLY A 572 -6.01 -103.11 163.34
C GLY A 572 -6.01 -104.33 162.37
N GLU A 573 -5.89 -105.55 162.91
CA GLU A 573 -5.79 -106.79 162.09
C GLU A 573 -7.01 -107.04 161.20
N GLN A 574 -8.19 -106.51 161.52
CA GLN A 574 -9.41 -106.66 160.70
C GLN A 574 -9.41 -105.75 159.44
N GLY A 575 -8.59 -104.69 159.44
CA GLY A 575 -8.50 -103.71 158.34
C GLY A 575 -7.46 -104.05 157.27
N ARG A 576 -6.68 -105.14 157.45
CA ARG A 576 -5.52 -105.47 156.60
C ARG A 576 -5.85 -105.60 155.11
N GLY A 577 -6.94 -106.28 154.77
CA GLY A 577 -7.39 -106.42 153.38
C GLY A 577 -7.82 -105.09 152.75
N PHE A 578 -8.51 -104.25 153.54
CA PHE A 578 -8.94 -102.91 153.12
C PHE A 578 -7.75 -101.95 152.93
N ALA A 579 -6.72 -102.03 153.78
CA ALA A 579 -5.52 -101.21 153.66
C ALA A 579 -4.73 -101.48 152.36
N VAL A 580 -4.68 -102.75 151.92
CA VAL A 580 -4.04 -103.13 150.64
C VAL A 580 -4.82 -102.55 149.47
N VAL A 581 -6.16 -102.69 149.45
CA VAL A 581 -7.00 -102.09 148.41
C VAL A 581 -6.89 -100.56 148.40
N ALA A 582 -6.89 -99.91 149.56
CA ALA A 582 -6.71 -98.46 149.66
C ALA A 582 -5.34 -98.00 149.12
N THR A 583 -4.27 -98.76 149.38
CA THR A 583 -2.93 -98.48 148.84
C THR A 583 -2.89 -98.65 147.32
N GLU A 584 -3.54 -99.69 146.78
CA GLU A 584 -3.62 -99.92 145.34
C GLU A 584 -4.46 -98.84 144.62
N VAL A 585 -5.59 -98.44 145.21
CA VAL A 585 -6.42 -97.33 144.71
C VAL A 585 -5.66 -96.01 144.75
N ARG A 586 -4.87 -95.78 145.81
CA ARG A 586 -3.99 -94.60 145.91
C ARG A 586 -2.91 -94.60 144.82
N ALA A 587 -2.24 -95.74 144.60
CA ALA A 587 -1.24 -95.89 143.56
C ALA A 587 -1.85 -95.69 142.16
N LEU A 588 -3.05 -96.22 141.91
CA LEU A 588 -3.81 -95.98 140.67
C LEU A 588 -4.17 -94.51 140.49
N ALA A 589 -4.64 -93.83 141.54
CA ALA A 589 -4.96 -92.41 141.51
C ALA A 589 -3.72 -91.55 141.22
N GLN A 590 -2.56 -91.85 141.81
CA GLN A 590 -1.29 -91.18 141.49
C GLN A 590 -0.84 -91.43 140.05
N ARG A 591 -1.00 -92.66 139.54
CA ARG A 591 -0.73 -92.98 138.12
C ARG A 591 -1.68 -92.24 137.17
N SER A 592 -2.97 -92.15 137.50
CA SER A 592 -3.97 -91.42 136.72
C SER A 592 -3.69 -89.92 136.71
N ALA A 593 -3.29 -89.32 137.83
CA ALA A 593 -2.86 -87.92 137.89
C ALA A 593 -1.58 -87.67 137.06
N GLY A 594 -0.60 -88.58 137.14
CA GLY A 594 0.59 -88.54 136.31
C GLY A 594 0.28 -88.58 134.81
N ALA A 595 -0.56 -89.54 134.38
CA ALA A 595 -1.00 -89.66 133.00
C ALA A 595 -1.84 -88.45 132.54
N ALA A 596 -2.74 -87.93 133.39
CA ALA A 596 -3.51 -86.72 133.09
C ALA A 596 -2.59 -85.50 132.89
N LYS A 597 -1.55 -85.35 133.71
CA LYS A 597 -0.56 -84.28 133.56
C LYS A 597 0.25 -84.40 132.27
N GLU A 598 0.67 -85.62 131.89
CA GLU A 598 1.34 -85.88 130.61
C GLU A 598 0.44 -85.56 129.41
N ILE A 599 -0.83 -86.01 129.43
CA ILE A 599 -1.79 -85.69 128.37
C ILE A 599 -2.04 -84.19 128.30
N LYS A 600 -2.17 -83.51 129.45
CA LYS A 600 -2.36 -82.05 129.50
C LYS A 600 -1.18 -81.32 128.84
N GLN A 601 0.05 -81.77 129.09
CA GLN A 601 1.23 -81.21 128.43
C GLN A 601 1.18 -81.44 126.91
N LEU A 602 0.90 -82.66 126.45
CA LEU A 602 0.80 -82.97 125.01
C LEU A 602 -0.29 -82.17 124.30
N ILE A 603 -1.44 -81.94 124.95
CA ILE A 603 -2.52 -81.10 124.42
C ILE A 603 -2.09 -79.63 124.39
N SER A 604 -1.42 -79.14 125.44
CA SER A 604 -0.88 -77.77 125.45
C SER A 604 0.12 -77.55 124.31
N ASP A 605 1.06 -78.47 124.12
CA ASP A 605 2.04 -78.43 123.02
C ASP A 605 1.34 -78.48 121.65
N SER A 606 0.25 -79.26 121.53
CA SER A 606 -0.54 -79.35 120.29
C SER A 606 -1.31 -78.07 120.01
N VAL A 607 -1.89 -77.42 121.04
CA VAL A 607 -2.57 -76.11 120.90
C VAL A 607 -1.57 -75.05 120.44
N GLU A 608 -0.37 -75.01 121.02
CA GLU A 608 0.67 -74.07 120.61
C GLU A 608 1.08 -74.28 119.14
N LYS A 609 1.30 -75.53 118.71
CA LYS A 609 1.64 -75.85 117.31
C LYS A 609 0.50 -75.52 116.34
N VAL A 610 -0.75 -75.76 116.72
CA VAL A 610 -1.91 -75.39 115.89
C VAL A 610 -2.06 -73.87 115.81
N ALA A 611 -1.81 -73.13 116.89
CA ALA A 611 -1.82 -71.67 116.89
C ALA A 611 -0.74 -71.10 115.94
N GLN A 612 0.50 -71.60 116.04
CA GLN A 612 1.59 -71.23 115.11
C GLN A 612 1.25 -71.60 113.66
N GLY A 613 0.67 -72.78 113.43
CA GLY A 613 0.19 -73.19 112.11
C GLY A 613 -0.92 -72.30 111.56
N SER A 614 -1.86 -71.88 112.43
CA SER A 614 -2.94 -70.96 112.06
C SER A 614 -2.41 -69.59 111.66
N GLU A 615 -1.39 -69.08 112.34
CA GLU A 615 -0.74 -67.81 112.01
C GLU A 615 -0.06 -67.88 110.62
N LEU A 616 0.70 -68.94 110.35
CA LEU A 616 1.35 -69.16 109.05
C LEU A 616 0.34 -69.28 107.91
N VAL A 617 -0.77 -70.00 108.11
CA VAL A 617 -1.83 -70.14 107.11
C VAL A 617 -2.56 -68.82 106.88
N GLN A 618 -2.80 -68.04 107.94
CA GLN A 618 -3.42 -66.71 107.80
C GLN A 618 -2.51 -65.73 107.05
N GLN A 619 -1.20 -65.78 107.30
CA GLN A 619 -0.21 -65.03 106.51
C GLN A 619 -0.18 -65.49 105.05
N ALA A 620 -0.26 -66.80 104.78
CA ALA A 620 -0.39 -67.30 103.41
C ALA A 620 -1.67 -66.78 102.73
N GLY A 621 -2.77 -66.63 103.48
CA GLY A 621 -4.04 -66.07 102.99
C GLY A 621 -3.94 -64.59 102.63
N SER A 622 -3.26 -63.78 103.44
CA SER A 622 -3.01 -62.37 103.12
C SER A 622 -2.11 -62.23 101.89
N THR A 623 -1.07 -63.07 101.76
CA THR A 623 -0.23 -63.11 100.55
C THR A 623 -1.02 -63.48 99.31
N MET A 624 -1.96 -64.42 99.38
CA MET A 624 -2.84 -64.73 98.24
C MET A 624 -3.73 -63.54 97.84
N THR A 625 -4.21 -62.77 98.81
CA THR A 625 -4.99 -61.55 98.55
C THR A 625 -4.14 -60.48 97.84
N GLU A 626 -2.88 -60.32 98.24
CA GLU A 626 -1.92 -59.43 97.58
C GLU A 626 -1.57 -59.90 96.15
N VAL A 627 -1.46 -61.21 95.93
CA VAL A 627 -1.26 -61.80 94.59
C VAL A 627 -2.45 -61.48 93.68
N VAL A 628 -3.69 -61.69 94.13
CA VAL A 628 -4.90 -61.35 93.35
C VAL A 628 -4.94 -59.86 92.99
N SER A 629 -4.62 -58.98 93.95
CA SER A 629 -4.53 -57.54 93.69
C SER A 629 -3.44 -57.19 92.67
N SER A 630 -2.30 -57.88 92.72
CA SER A 630 -1.20 -57.69 91.76
C SER A 630 -1.54 -58.20 90.36
N VAL A 631 -2.20 -59.35 90.25
CA VAL A 631 -2.71 -59.90 89.00
C VAL A 631 -3.71 -58.94 88.35
N LYS A 632 -4.61 -58.32 89.13
CA LYS A 632 -5.55 -57.31 88.62
C LYS A 632 -4.81 -56.11 88.02
N ARG A 633 -3.78 -55.58 88.71
CA ARG A 633 -2.95 -54.49 88.16
C ARG A 633 -2.26 -54.87 86.85
N VAL A 634 -1.76 -56.10 86.73
CA VAL A 634 -1.16 -56.58 85.47
C VAL A 634 -2.21 -56.66 84.35
N THR A 635 -3.43 -57.12 84.67
CA THR A 635 -4.57 -57.16 83.73
C THR A 635 -4.90 -55.76 83.19
N ASP A 636 -4.96 -54.76 84.07
CA ASP A 636 -5.22 -53.37 83.70
C ASP A 636 -4.11 -52.82 82.77
N ILE A 637 -2.84 -53.07 83.09
CA ILE A 637 -1.70 -52.68 82.23
C ILE A 637 -1.78 -53.35 80.86
N MET A 638 -2.13 -54.64 80.78
CA MET A 638 -2.26 -55.34 79.49
C MET A 638 -3.40 -54.76 78.64
N ALA A 639 -4.50 -54.32 79.27
CA ALA A 639 -5.59 -53.64 78.58
C ALA A 639 -5.14 -52.27 78.03
N GLU A 640 -4.39 -51.49 78.81
CA GLU A 640 -3.80 -50.22 78.36
C GLU A 640 -2.82 -50.42 77.20
N ILE A 641 -1.93 -51.42 77.26
CA ILE A 641 -1.00 -51.72 76.16
C ILE A 641 -1.75 -52.12 74.90
N THR A 642 -2.81 -52.92 75.02
CA THR A 642 -3.63 -53.33 73.86
C THR A 642 -4.32 -52.13 73.21
N ALA A 643 -4.88 -51.21 74.02
CA ALA A 643 -5.50 -49.98 73.54
C ALA A 643 -4.48 -49.07 72.85
N ALA A 644 -3.34 -48.81 73.50
CA ALA A 644 -2.25 -47.99 72.96
C ALA A 644 -1.68 -48.58 71.66
N SER A 645 -1.50 -49.91 71.58
CA SER A 645 -1.03 -50.57 70.37
C SER A 645 -2.03 -50.47 69.21
N THR A 646 -3.34 -50.52 69.51
CA THR A 646 -4.39 -50.34 68.49
C THR A 646 -4.39 -48.91 67.95
N GLU A 647 -4.24 -47.91 68.82
CA GLU A 647 -4.12 -46.50 68.44
C GLU A 647 -2.83 -46.25 67.63
N GLN A 648 -1.69 -46.81 68.03
CA GLN A 648 -0.44 -46.76 67.27
C GLN A 648 -0.61 -47.36 65.88
N SER A 649 -1.28 -48.52 65.76
CA SER A 649 -1.53 -49.14 64.46
C SER A 649 -2.32 -48.22 63.53
N ALA A 650 -3.36 -47.55 64.03
CA ALA A 650 -4.13 -46.58 63.24
C ALA A 650 -3.30 -45.35 62.85
N GLY A 651 -2.46 -44.86 63.77
CA GLY A 651 -1.52 -43.76 63.49
C GLY A 651 -0.49 -44.12 62.41
N ILE A 652 0.05 -45.34 62.47
CA ILE A 652 1.00 -45.86 61.49
C ILE A 652 0.34 -46.01 60.11
N GLU A 653 -0.90 -46.48 60.03
CA GLU A 653 -1.66 -46.57 58.78
C GLU A 653 -1.88 -45.19 58.12
N GLN A 654 -2.14 -44.16 58.92
CA GLN A 654 -2.24 -42.78 58.43
C GLN A 654 -0.89 -42.25 57.91
N VAL A 655 0.20 -42.52 58.62
CA VAL A 655 1.55 -42.15 58.16
C VAL A 655 1.91 -42.90 56.88
N SER A 656 1.59 -44.19 56.78
CA SER A 656 1.78 -45.00 55.57
C SER A 656 1.05 -44.39 54.36
N THR A 657 -0.20 -43.96 54.54
CA THR A 657 -0.96 -43.24 53.50
C THR A 657 -0.25 -41.95 53.06
N THR A 658 0.34 -41.22 54.01
CA THR A 658 1.08 -39.98 53.72
C THR A 658 2.39 -40.27 52.97
N VAL A 659 3.08 -41.36 53.29
CA VAL A 659 4.27 -41.82 52.56
C VAL A 659 3.93 -42.19 51.12
N MET A 660 2.79 -42.86 50.87
CA MET A 660 2.34 -43.14 49.49
C MET A 660 2.06 -41.85 48.70
N GLN A 661 1.46 -40.83 49.32
CA GLN A 661 1.24 -39.53 48.66
C GLN A 661 2.55 -38.80 48.36
N LEU A 662 3.54 -38.90 49.26
CA LEU A 662 4.89 -38.37 49.02
C LEU A 662 5.59 -39.11 47.88
N ASP A 663 5.40 -40.42 47.76
CA ASP A 663 5.92 -41.20 46.63
C ASP A 663 5.30 -40.77 45.30
N GLU A 664 3.97 -40.62 45.24
CA GLU A 664 3.27 -40.11 44.04
C GLU A 664 3.78 -38.72 43.63
N MET A 665 3.95 -37.79 44.58
CA MET A 665 4.54 -36.48 44.31
C MET A 665 6.01 -36.57 43.88
N THR A 666 6.77 -37.52 44.41
CA THR A 666 8.17 -37.75 44.02
C THR A 666 8.26 -38.25 42.58
N GLN A 667 7.36 -39.14 42.16
CA GLN A 667 7.26 -39.59 40.77
C GLN A 667 6.83 -38.45 39.83
N GLN A 668 5.87 -37.61 40.24
CA GLN A 668 5.50 -36.42 39.47
C GLN A 668 6.66 -35.43 39.33
N ASN A 669 7.45 -35.23 40.39
CA ASN A 669 8.64 -34.39 40.34
C ASN A 669 9.67 -34.94 39.34
N ALA A 670 9.87 -36.26 39.29
CA ALA A 670 10.75 -36.88 38.31
C ALA A 670 10.28 -36.60 36.87
N ALA A 671 8.98 -36.76 36.59
CA ALA A 671 8.41 -36.44 35.29
C ALA A 671 8.56 -34.95 34.93
N LEU A 672 8.29 -34.05 35.88
CA LEU A 672 8.47 -32.60 35.70
C LEU A 672 9.92 -32.23 35.42
N VAL A 673 10.88 -32.91 36.07
CA VAL A 673 12.31 -32.71 35.83
C VAL A 673 12.69 -33.13 34.41
N GLU A 674 12.17 -34.25 33.90
CA GLU A 674 12.38 -34.66 32.50
C GLU A 674 11.81 -33.63 31.51
N GLU A 675 10.56 -33.19 31.72
CA GLU A 675 9.91 -32.18 30.87
C GLU A 675 10.67 -30.85 30.89
N ALA A 676 11.05 -30.36 32.07
CA ALA A 676 11.78 -29.10 32.22
C ALA A 676 13.20 -29.18 31.62
N THR A 677 13.85 -30.33 31.70
CA THR A 677 15.16 -30.57 31.05
C THR A 677 15.02 -30.56 29.53
N ALA A 678 13.97 -31.19 28.99
CA ALA A 678 13.69 -31.16 27.56
C ALA A 678 13.40 -29.72 27.07
N ALA A 679 12.63 -28.95 27.84
CA ALA A 679 12.36 -27.54 27.55
C ALA A 679 13.63 -26.69 27.58
N ALA A 680 14.50 -26.88 28.58
CA ALA A 680 15.79 -26.19 28.68
C ALA A 680 16.68 -26.46 27.45
N ARG A 681 16.83 -27.73 27.05
CA ARG A 681 17.57 -28.10 25.83
C ARG A 681 16.97 -27.47 24.57
N SER A 682 15.64 -27.47 24.45
CA SER A 682 14.98 -26.81 23.31
C SER A 682 15.24 -25.30 23.28
N MET A 683 15.38 -24.64 24.44
CA MET A 683 15.74 -23.22 24.51
C MET A 683 17.20 -22.99 24.10
N GLU A 684 18.13 -23.86 24.52
CA GLU A 684 19.54 -23.82 24.06
C GLU A 684 19.61 -23.96 22.53
N ASP A 685 18.90 -24.94 21.96
CA ASP A 685 18.85 -25.16 20.51
C ASP A 685 18.28 -23.93 19.78
N GLN A 686 17.18 -23.34 20.27
CA GLN A 686 16.60 -22.13 19.68
C GLN A 686 17.54 -20.92 19.78
N ALA A 687 18.25 -20.76 20.90
CA ALA A 687 19.24 -19.69 21.06
C ALA A 687 20.44 -19.87 20.11
N ALA A 688 20.91 -21.11 19.94
CA ALA A 688 21.95 -21.44 18.97
C ALA A 688 21.49 -21.20 17.52
N ASP A 689 20.24 -21.52 17.19
CA ASP A 689 19.63 -21.22 15.89
C ASP A 689 19.55 -19.73 15.61
N LEU A 690 19.08 -18.94 16.58
CA LEU A 690 19.05 -17.48 16.49
C LEU A 690 20.45 -16.92 16.26
N THR A 691 21.44 -17.39 17.03
CA THR A 691 22.85 -16.99 16.89
C THR A 691 23.38 -17.30 15.49
N ARG A 692 23.10 -18.50 14.95
CA ARG A 692 23.49 -18.87 13.57
C ARG A 692 22.79 -18.03 12.52
N ALA A 693 21.50 -17.76 12.69
CA ALA A 693 20.71 -16.96 11.75
C ALA A 693 21.26 -15.53 11.64
N VAL A 694 21.65 -14.93 12.76
CA VAL A 694 22.20 -13.57 12.77
C VAL A 694 23.70 -13.52 12.48
N ALA A 695 24.43 -14.63 12.54
CA ALA A 695 25.86 -14.70 12.23
C ALA A 695 26.19 -14.41 10.75
N VAL A 696 25.19 -14.47 9.86
CA VAL A 696 25.33 -14.02 8.46
C VAL A 696 25.64 -12.53 8.39
N PHE A 697 25.17 -11.75 9.36
CA PHE A 697 25.39 -10.31 9.38
C PHE A 697 26.79 -9.97 9.91
N ARG A 698 27.61 -9.33 9.08
CA ARG A 698 28.89 -8.77 9.50
C ARG A 698 28.63 -7.40 10.11
N LEU A 699 28.91 -7.29 11.38
CA LEU A 699 28.88 -6.03 12.10
C LEU A 699 30.26 -5.41 12.05
N THR A 700 30.35 -4.09 12.20
CA THR A 700 31.64 -3.43 12.42
C THR A 700 32.26 -4.10 13.64
N SER A 701 33.34 -4.85 13.43
CA SER A 701 34.10 -5.45 14.51
C SER A 701 34.44 -4.29 15.43
N ASP A 702 33.94 -4.34 16.67
CA ASP A 702 34.35 -3.41 17.70
C ASP A 702 35.86 -3.64 17.87
N ALA A 703 36.65 -2.81 17.22
CA ALA A 703 38.09 -2.79 17.35
C ALA A 703 38.38 -2.31 18.76
N GLY A 704 38.41 -3.24 19.70
CA GLY A 704 39.01 -3.06 21.02
C GLY A 704 38.09 -2.46 22.08
N THR A 705 37.15 -3.25 22.58
CA THR A 705 36.87 -3.21 24.01
C THR A 705 37.48 -4.48 24.62
N PRO A 706 38.52 -4.38 25.48
CA PRO A 706 39.11 -5.56 26.11
C PRO A 706 38.02 -6.33 26.87
N PRO A 707 38.07 -7.67 26.94
CA PRO A 707 37.16 -8.41 27.79
C PRO A 707 37.37 -7.89 29.20
N VAL A 708 36.32 -7.33 29.80
CA VAL A 708 36.29 -7.06 31.23
C VAL A 708 36.49 -8.42 31.87
N ARG A 709 37.73 -8.69 32.27
CA ARG A 709 38.08 -9.81 33.13
C ARG A 709 37.08 -9.81 34.25
N GLY A 710 36.30 -10.88 34.34
CA GLY A 710 35.37 -11.11 35.41
C GLY A 710 36.06 -10.78 36.72
N ALA A 711 35.60 -9.70 37.36
CA ALA A 711 35.73 -9.58 38.78
C ALA A 711 34.92 -10.74 39.32
N THR A 712 35.61 -11.84 39.62
CA THR A 712 35.17 -12.86 40.55
C THR A 712 34.89 -12.15 41.87
N ASN A 713 33.69 -11.58 42.00
CA ASN A 713 33.11 -11.37 43.30
C ASN A 713 32.73 -12.76 43.78
N ALA A 714 33.72 -13.43 44.37
CA ALA A 714 33.49 -14.49 45.32
C ALA A 714 32.47 -13.96 46.32
N LEU A 715 31.21 -14.37 46.15
CA LEU A 715 30.24 -14.40 47.22
C LEU A 715 30.89 -15.21 48.33
N ALA A 716 31.44 -14.47 49.30
CA ALA A 716 31.89 -15.02 50.55
C ALA A 716 30.76 -15.89 51.08
N ALA A 717 31.06 -17.17 51.25
CA ALA A 717 30.23 -18.11 51.99
C ALA A 717 29.95 -17.52 53.39
N THR A 718 28.81 -16.87 53.53
CA THR A 718 28.22 -16.59 54.82
C THR A 718 27.77 -17.93 55.39
N LYS A 719 28.54 -18.42 56.37
CA LYS A 719 28.13 -19.48 57.29
C LYS A 719 26.65 -19.31 57.66
N PRO A 720 25.82 -20.37 57.66
CA PRO A 720 24.51 -20.28 58.28
C PRO A 720 24.72 -20.11 59.78
N ALA A 721 24.34 -18.93 60.29
CA ALA A 721 24.22 -18.69 61.72
C ALA A 721 23.08 -19.56 62.24
N ALA A 722 23.40 -20.42 63.20
CA ALA A 722 22.42 -21.18 63.98
C ALA A 722 21.43 -20.21 64.66
N ALA A 723 20.25 -20.05 64.06
CA ALA A 723 19.12 -19.38 64.69
C ALA A 723 18.42 -20.40 65.61
N LYS A 724 18.49 -20.09 66.90
CA LYS A 724 17.89 -20.84 68.00
C LYS A 724 16.39 -21.05 67.75
N HIS A 725 15.96 -22.29 67.96
CA HIS A 725 14.58 -22.66 68.19
C HIS A 725 13.99 -21.80 69.33
N ALA A 726 12.99 -20.98 69.01
CA ALA A 726 12.02 -20.50 69.98
C ALA A 726 10.73 -21.28 69.75
N VAL A 727 10.47 -22.21 70.67
CA VAL A 727 9.22 -22.95 70.79
C VAL A 727 8.09 -21.93 71.01
N HIS A 728 7.20 -21.79 70.03
CA HIS A 728 5.94 -21.07 70.21
C HIS A 728 4.88 -22.08 70.63
N GLU A 729 4.64 -22.13 71.93
CA GLU A 729 3.62 -22.95 72.56
C GLU A 729 2.21 -22.47 72.18
N HIS A 730 1.37 -23.44 71.88
CA HIS A 730 -0.02 -23.29 71.46
C HIS A 730 -0.88 -22.70 72.59
N ARG A 731 -1.67 -21.66 72.32
CA ARG A 731 -2.86 -21.35 73.12
C ARG A 731 -4.04 -21.01 72.21
N ARG A 732 -4.77 -22.04 71.79
CA ARG A 732 -6.14 -21.90 71.28
C ARG A 732 -7.11 -21.75 72.46
N ARG A 733 -7.88 -20.67 72.45
CA ARG A 733 -9.19 -20.53 73.11
C ARG A 733 -10.17 -20.06 72.06
N ALA A 734 -11.09 -20.96 71.68
CA ALA A 734 -12.48 -20.74 71.28
C ALA A 734 -13.01 -22.09 70.80
#